data_AF-A0A7C0V753-F1
#
_entry.id   AF-A0A7C0V753-F1
#
_cell.length_a   1.000
_cell.length_b   1.000
_cell.length_c   1.000
_cell.angle_alpha   90.00
_cell.angle_beta   90.00
_cell.angle_gamma   90.00
#
_symmetry.space_group_name_H-M   'P 1'
#
loop_
_entity.id
_entity.type
_entity.pdbx_description
1 polymer ?
#
loop_
_entity_poly.entity_id
_entity_poly.type
_entity_poly.pdbx_seq_one_letter_code
_entity_poly.pdbx_strand_id
1 'polypeptide(L)'
;MNRSAYMTTALAFKALSGLARTRVRLHGAEQVPAGGVIFVTNHFTRLDMLLVPYHLFQLTGKPVWSLTEAGEFKGALASFLNRHGGRSSEAPDRDRLMVKTLLTGEASWIVFPSQDDPSDRPPPAATLALRTEFYRQRIREMRQVMPQEARRLVERYGLVSCEAVSAASTAVVPVNLTYYPLRGRETVLGELARSLAEDRAGTPLEEILRQASRLMSGVDLDLRLGAPIPVARYLKSQVVRADITARRAIDFDDPIASRGMLRKAAQRIIERCRGVVYRLTTVNHDHLFAAMVRLHPADTMAALDLRRRVFLAASTLSFEKMAVQRHPALLENQVDLLTDDRRGRAADFLLLAQAQGALRRRADGRLVKGAGAPLAVLYGDIERMGDLAAGLEEIAGLPELRVRHRVGRWLRERAEAAYERDWQRFAEVPDRSAKDVGRPWFARAAARRPGVLLIHGYMAAPLEVAQLAAHLAAEGYRVYAPRLKGHGTAPEDLATCTRHDWIASVDEGYAMLAASCPRVVVGGFSTGAGLALDAAARGLEIAGVFAVCPPLALQDGSSRLVPAVDAWNKLLDWAHLSAGKMEFVENHPENPHINYKRNPVRGVRELARLMDGLADRLARIAVPTLVIQSLGDPVVDYRGTWRLFEGLGTSDKEFFLFHFNRHGILLGDGAERVHRVVAEFVARVA
;
A
#
# COMPACT_ATOMS: atom_id res chain seq x y z
N MET A 1 38.16 -11.92 -8.85
CA MET A 1 37.15 -12.98 -8.80
C MET A 1 36.36 -12.92 -10.10
N ASN A 2 36.22 -14.03 -10.84
CA ASN A 2 35.60 -14.01 -12.18
C ASN A 2 34.07 -13.79 -12.09
N ARG A 3 33.41 -13.24 -13.12
CA ARG A 3 31.94 -13.01 -13.15
C ARG A 3 31.16 -14.30 -12.93
N SER A 4 31.70 -15.42 -13.41
CA SER A 4 31.25 -16.78 -13.10
C SER A 4 31.48 -17.10 -11.61
N ALA A 5 32.67 -16.89 -11.05
CA ALA A 5 32.98 -17.17 -9.63
C ALA A 5 32.10 -16.41 -8.61
N TYR A 6 31.65 -15.20 -8.92
CA TYR A 6 30.68 -14.45 -8.10
C TYR A 6 29.26 -15.05 -8.16
N MET A 7 28.98 -15.88 -9.18
CA MET A 7 27.67 -16.46 -9.52
C MET A 7 27.63 -18.00 -9.53
N THR A 8 28.76 -18.72 -9.47
CA THR A 8 28.84 -20.17 -9.79
C THR A 8 28.44 -21.10 -8.65
N THR A 9 27.99 -20.58 -7.52
CA THR A 9 27.21 -21.39 -6.58
C THR A 9 25.76 -21.36 -7.06
N ALA A 10 25.37 -22.34 -7.90
CA ALA A 10 23.98 -22.57 -8.31
C ALA A 10 23.00 -22.60 -7.11
N LEU A 11 23.50 -22.96 -5.92
CA LEU A 11 22.86 -22.82 -4.61
C LEU A 11 22.44 -21.39 -4.25
N ALA A 12 23.33 -20.41 -4.40
CA ALA A 12 23.07 -19.00 -4.06
C ALA A 12 22.02 -18.40 -5.00
N PHE A 13 22.05 -18.76 -6.29
CA PHE A 13 21.04 -18.35 -7.26
C PHE A 13 19.67 -18.97 -6.96
N LYS A 14 19.59 -20.26 -6.59
CA LYS A 14 18.33 -20.92 -6.23
C LYS A 14 17.73 -20.39 -4.92
N ALA A 15 18.57 -20.04 -3.95
CA ALA A 15 18.14 -19.41 -2.70
C ALA A 15 17.66 -17.96 -2.90
N LEU A 16 18.39 -17.16 -3.68
CA LEU A 16 18.03 -15.76 -4.00
C LEU A 16 16.88 -15.65 -5.01
N SER A 17 16.72 -16.60 -5.94
CA SER A 17 15.58 -16.63 -6.86
C SER A 17 14.28 -17.01 -6.15
N GLY A 18 14.33 -17.80 -5.08
CA GLY A 18 13.20 -18.00 -4.17
C GLY A 18 12.79 -16.73 -3.43
N LEU A 19 13.77 -15.88 -3.06
CA LEU A 19 13.55 -14.56 -2.47
C LEU A 19 12.92 -13.56 -3.46
N ALA A 20 12.90 -13.85 -4.77
CA ALA A 20 12.23 -13.04 -5.79
C ALA A 20 10.68 -13.13 -5.77
N ARG A 21 10.08 -13.90 -4.84
CA ARG A 21 8.64 -13.83 -4.57
C ARG A 21 8.23 -12.55 -3.83
N THR A 22 9.17 -11.87 -3.20
CA THR A 22 9.01 -10.48 -2.73
C THR A 22 8.85 -9.59 -3.95
N ARG A 23 7.82 -8.74 -3.96
CA ARG A 23 7.63 -7.81 -5.07
C ARG A 23 8.63 -6.68 -4.92
N VAL A 24 9.79 -6.85 -5.53
CA VAL A 24 10.85 -5.83 -5.56
C VAL A 24 10.59 -4.87 -6.71
N ARG A 25 10.39 -3.59 -6.41
CA ARG A 25 10.28 -2.53 -7.42
C ARG A 25 11.58 -1.74 -7.47
N LEU A 26 12.20 -1.74 -8.64
CA LEU A 26 13.45 -1.02 -8.89
C LEU A 26 13.14 0.29 -9.63
N HIS A 27 13.64 1.40 -9.11
CA HIS A 27 13.50 2.72 -9.73
C HIS A 27 14.87 3.40 -9.87
N GLY A 28 15.03 4.24 -10.89
CA GLY A 28 16.28 4.97 -11.12
C GLY A 28 17.40 4.12 -11.71
N ALA A 29 17.05 3.00 -12.34
CA ALA A 29 17.97 2.06 -12.99
C ALA A 29 18.90 2.77 -13.99
N GLU A 30 18.35 3.72 -14.74
CA GLU A 30 19.02 4.56 -15.73
C GLU A 30 20.07 5.51 -15.13
N GLN A 31 20.07 5.71 -13.82
CA GLN A 31 20.95 6.66 -13.13
C GLN A 31 22.30 6.05 -12.77
N VAL A 32 22.48 4.74 -12.91
CA VAL A 32 23.74 4.06 -12.56
C VAL A 32 24.82 4.38 -13.61
N PRO A 33 25.93 5.03 -13.23
CA PRO A 33 26.98 5.36 -14.18
C PRO A 33 27.86 4.14 -14.49
N ALA A 34 28.48 4.13 -15.67
CA ALA A 34 29.34 3.02 -16.13
C ALA A 34 30.67 2.85 -15.33
N GLY A 35 31.04 3.82 -14.50
CA GLY A 35 32.32 3.86 -13.78
C GLY A 35 32.40 3.02 -12.50
N GLY A 36 33.32 3.40 -11.62
CA GLY A 36 33.36 2.87 -10.25
C GLY A 36 32.20 3.44 -9.45
N VAL A 37 31.35 2.58 -8.89
CA VAL A 37 30.15 3.02 -8.15
C VAL A 37 30.24 2.58 -6.70
N ILE A 38 29.96 3.52 -5.79
CA ILE A 38 29.70 3.24 -4.39
C ILE A 38 28.24 3.61 -4.10
N PHE A 39 27.40 2.60 -3.89
CA PHE A 39 26.03 2.72 -3.43
C PHE A 39 26.01 3.00 -1.92
N VAL A 40 25.21 3.96 -1.48
CA VAL A 40 25.07 4.34 -0.05
C VAL A 40 23.59 4.31 0.34
N THR A 41 23.24 3.51 1.35
CA THR A 41 21.85 3.22 1.74
C THR A 41 21.36 4.08 2.93
N ASN A 42 20.03 4.25 3.10
CA ASN A 42 19.41 4.85 4.30
C ASN A 42 19.43 3.94 5.52
N HIS A 43 19.13 2.66 5.32
CA HIS A 43 18.87 1.72 6.39
C HIS A 43 19.64 0.43 6.15
N PHE A 44 19.98 -0.25 7.25
CA PHE A 44 20.73 -1.48 7.27
C PHE A 44 19.97 -2.61 7.99
N THR A 45 19.81 -3.75 7.32
CA THR A 45 19.51 -5.04 7.96
C THR A 45 20.41 -6.13 7.39
N ARG A 46 20.59 -7.23 8.13
CA ARG A 46 21.35 -8.41 7.65
C ARG A 46 20.78 -8.99 6.35
N LEU A 47 19.48 -8.86 6.15
CA LEU A 47 18.80 -9.32 4.93
C LEU A 47 19.12 -8.42 3.72
N ASP A 48 19.21 -7.11 3.93
CA ASP A 48 19.55 -6.14 2.87
C ASP A 48 20.94 -6.40 2.27
N MET A 49 21.87 -6.94 3.06
CA MET A 49 23.21 -7.34 2.61
C MET A 49 23.20 -8.44 1.54
N LEU A 50 22.11 -9.20 1.45
CA LEU A 50 21.96 -10.30 0.51
C LEU A 50 21.10 -9.87 -0.68
N LEU A 51 19.94 -9.26 -0.40
CA LEU A 51 18.96 -8.89 -1.42
C LEU A 51 19.45 -7.75 -2.32
N VAL A 52 19.97 -6.68 -1.73
CA VAL A 52 20.27 -5.46 -2.49
C VAL A 52 21.43 -5.66 -3.47
N PRO A 53 22.58 -6.26 -3.08
CA PRO A 53 23.65 -6.56 -4.04
C PRO A 53 23.19 -7.46 -5.19
N TYR A 54 22.31 -8.42 -4.93
CA TYR A 54 21.76 -9.30 -5.96
C TYR A 54 20.95 -8.50 -6.99
N HIS A 55 20.02 -7.65 -6.56
CA HIS A 55 19.24 -6.82 -7.48
C HIS A 55 20.09 -5.79 -8.24
N LEU A 56 21.09 -5.19 -7.59
CA LEU A 56 22.02 -4.28 -8.25
C LEU A 56 22.92 -5.00 -9.26
N PHE A 57 23.32 -6.25 -8.98
CA PHE A 57 24.05 -7.08 -9.95
C PHE A 57 23.17 -7.41 -11.17
N GLN A 58 21.91 -7.81 -10.96
CA GLN A 58 20.97 -8.08 -12.05
C GLN A 58 20.78 -6.85 -12.95
N LEU A 59 20.74 -5.66 -12.33
CA LEU A 59 20.64 -4.40 -13.06
C LEU A 59 21.90 -4.05 -13.86
N THR A 60 23.07 -4.12 -13.23
CA THR A 60 24.30 -3.55 -13.77
C THR A 60 25.17 -4.55 -14.53
N GLY A 61 24.91 -5.86 -14.35
CA GLY A 61 25.76 -6.95 -14.81
C GLY A 61 27.13 -7.01 -14.12
N LYS A 62 27.40 -6.10 -13.17
CA LYS A 62 28.69 -5.90 -12.48
C LYS A 62 28.58 -6.37 -11.02
N PRO A 63 29.52 -7.17 -10.51
CA PRO A 63 29.52 -7.60 -9.10
C PRO A 63 29.39 -6.42 -8.14
N VAL A 64 28.57 -6.57 -7.10
CA VAL A 64 28.36 -5.53 -6.07
C VAL A 64 28.77 -6.07 -4.71
N TRP A 65 29.87 -5.57 -4.18
CA TRP A 65 30.45 -6.02 -2.93
C TRP A 65 29.92 -5.21 -1.75
N SER A 66 29.71 -5.83 -0.60
CA SER A 66 29.10 -5.18 0.55
C SER A 66 30.14 -4.86 1.62
N LEU A 67 30.04 -3.65 2.19
CA LEU A 67 30.82 -3.23 3.34
C LEU A 67 29.88 -2.95 4.52
N THR A 68 30.19 -3.55 5.67
CA THR A 68 29.40 -3.43 6.91
C THR A 68 30.29 -3.38 8.16
N GLU A 69 29.71 -3.14 9.33
CA GLU A 69 30.42 -3.16 10.60
C GLU A 69 30.78 -4.57 11.08
N ALA A 70 31.87 -4.68 11.84
CA ALA A 70 32.38 -5.96 12.34
C ALA A 70 31.38 -6.69 13.26
N GLY A 71 30.59 -5.96 14.05
CA GLY A 71 29.58 -6.53 14.95
C GLY A 71 28.48 -7.32 14.23
N GLU A 72 28.17 -6.91 13.00
CA GLU A 72 27.13 -7.49 12.13
C GLU A 72 27.65 -8.65 11.28
N PHE A 73 28.96 -8.88 11.34
CA PHE A 73 29.68 -9.84 10.53
C PHE A 73 30.11 -11.05 11.37
N LYS A 74 29.13 -11.87 11.82
CA LYS A 74 29.38 -13.09 12.62
C LYS A 74 28.69 -14.34 12.07
N GLY A 75 29.20 -15.52 12.46
CA GLY A 75 28.58 -16.83 12.20
C GLY A 75 28.54 -17.26 10.72
N ALA A 76 27.56 -18.10 10.38
CA ALA A 76 27.38 -18.66 9.03
C ALA A 76 27.16 -17.58 7.95
N LEU A 77 26.50 -16.47 8.31
CA LEU A 77 26.29 -15.32 7.42
C LEU A 77 27.61 -14.65 7.03
N ALA A 78 28.52 -14.44 7.98
CA ALA A 78 29.85 -13.88 7.69
C ALA A 78 30.66 -14.76 6.73
N SER A 79 30.63 -16.07 6.94
CA SER A 79 31.29 -17.05 6.04
C SER A 79 30.70 -17.03 4.62
N PHE A 80 29.38 -16.87 4.50
CA PHE A 80 28.73 -16.71 3.21
C PHE A 80 29.09 -15.37 2.56
N LEU A 81 28.95 -14.26 3.27
CA LEU A 81 29.25 -12.91 2.77
C LEU A 81 30.72 -12.81 2.33
N ASN A 82 31.68 -13.33 3.11
CA ASN A 82 33.10 -13.34 2.74
C ASN A 82 33.35 -13.98 1.36
N ARG A 83 32.65 -15.08 1.07
CA ARG A 83 32.74 -15.80 -0.21
C ARG A 83 32.08 -15.05 -1.37
N HIS A 84 31.10 -14.18 -1.08
CA HIS A 84 30.29 -13.47 -2.08
C HIS A 84 30.51 -11.95 -2.07
N GLY A 85 31.71 -11.49 -1.69
CA GLY A 85 32.11 -10.09 -1.80
C GLY A 85 31.71 -9.19 -0.63
N GLY A 86 31.19 -9.74 0.47
CA GLY A 86 31.03 -9.01 1.72
C GLY A 86 32.34 -8.89 2.50
N ARG A 87 32.57 -7.73 3.11
CA ARG A 87 33.75 -7.42 3.92
C ARG A 87 33.34 -6.68 5.19
N SER A 88 34.05 -6.98 6.29
CA SER A 88 33.95 -6.23 7.54
C SER A 88 34.67 -4.88 7.44
N SER A 89 34.19 -3.89 8.18
CA SER A 89 34.82 -2.58 8.35
C SER A 89 36.21 -2.70 8.99
N GLU A 90 36.49 -3.77 9.74
CA GLU A 90 37.78 -4.00 10.40
C GLU A 90 38.75 -4.84 9.56
N ALA A 91 38.36 -5.28 8.36
CA ALA A 91 39.23 -6.09 7.52
C ALA A 91 40.50 -5.30 7.11
N PRO A 92 41.72 -5.85 7.35
CA PRO A 92 42.98 -5.10 7.23
C PRO A 92 43.31 -4.67 5.79
N ASP A 93 42.78 -5.36 4.78
CA ASP A 93 42.99 -5.10 3.35
C ASP A 93 41.81 -4.39 2.66
N ARG A 94 40.75 -4.05 3.41
CA ARG A 94 39.49 -3.48 2.91
C ARG A 94 39.70 -2.32 1.96
N ASP A 95 40.44 -1.31 2.41
CA ASP A 95 40.62 -0.05 1.69
C ASP A 95 41.36 -0.25 0.38
N ARG A 96 42.43 -1.05 0.42
CA ARG A 96 43.24 -1.40 -0.76
C ARG A 96 42.39 -2.15 -1.78
N LEU A 97 41.59 -3.12 -1.33
CA LEU A 97 40.72 -3.94 -2.18
C LEU A 97 39.61 -3.11 -2.83
N MET A 98 38.97 -2.22 -2.06
CA MET A 98 37.92 -1.34 -2.54
C MET A 98 38.45 -0.32 -3.55
N VAL A 99 39.60 0.31 -3.27
CA VAL A 99 40.24 1.23 -4.21
C VAL A 99 40.64 0.49 -5.50
N LYS A 100 41.26 -0.69 -5.41
CA LYS A 100 41.62 -1.52 -6.57
C LYS A 100 40.41 -1.77 -7.47
N THR A 101 39.35 -2.35 -6.91
CA THR A 101 38.18 -2.79 -7.69
C THR A 101 37.39 -1.61 -8.27
N LEU A 102 37.37 -0.46 -7.62
CA LEU A 102 36.79 0.77 -8.17
C LEU A 102 37.69 1.39 -9.25
N LEU A 103 39.01 1.32 -9.11
CA LEU A 103 39.96 1.79 -10.14
C LEU A 103 39.83 0.98 -11.43
N THR A 104 39.79 -0.35 -11.33
CA THR A 104 39.65 -1.25 -12.50
C THR A 104 38.23 -1.34 -13.02
N GLY A 105 37.24 -1.07 -12.16
CA GLY A 105 35.84 -1.29 -12.47
C GLY A 105 35.42 -2.76 -12.38
N GLU A 106 36.22 -3.62 -11.74
CA GLU A 106 35.91 -5.05 -11.51
C GLU A 106 34.63 -5.25 -10.67
N ALA A 107 34.39 -4.38 -9.70
CA ALA A 107 33.23 -4.44 -8.82
C ALA A 107 32.74 -3.04 -8.43
N SER A 108 31.45 -2.94 -8.14
CA SER A 108 30.86 -1.80 -7.43
C SER A 108 30.74 -2.16 -5.95
N TRP A 109 30.54 -1.16 -5.10
CA TRP A 109 30.42 -1.37 -3.66
C TRP A 109 29.09 -0.84 -3.16
N ILE A 110 28.51 -1.51 -2.17
CA ILE A 110 27.43 -0.97 -1.34
C ILE A 110 27.93 -0.82 0.08
N VAL A 111 27.72 0.37 0.65
CA VAL A 111 28.13 0.69 2.01
C VAL A 111 26.86 0.93 2.83
N PHE A 112 26.76 0.18 3.91
CA PHE A 112 25.70 0.34 4.89
C PHE A 112 26.20 1.23 6.03
N PRO A 113 25.52 2.34 6.35
CA PRO A 113 25.92 3.20 7.45
C PRO A 113 25.70 2.51 8.79
N SER A 114 26.55 2.82 9.78
CA SER A 114 26.35 2.44 11.17
C SER A 114 25.26 3.28 11.82
N GLN A 115 24.48 2.70 12.74
CA GLN A 115 23.43 3.43 13.44
C GLN A 115 23.97 4.34 14.57
N ASP A 116 25.19 4.05 15.08
CA ASP A 116 25.70 4.63 16.34
C ASP A 116 27.10 5.27 16.25
N ASP A 117 27.53 5.84 15.11
CA ASP A 117 28.80 6.61 15.09
C ASP A 117 28.57 8.13 15.11
N PRO A 118 28.57 8.76 16.32
CA PRO A 118 28.55 10.21 16.48
C PRO A 118 29.92 10.86 16.23
N SER A 119 30.94 10.13 15.76
CA SER A 119 32.26 10.70 15.55
C SER A 119 32.32 11.60 14.31
N ASP A 120 33.10 12.68 14.43
CA ASP A 120 33.39 13.67 13.39
C ASP A 120 34.21 13.09 12.21
N ARG A 121 34.28 11.75 12.06
CA ARG A 121 34.96 11.04 10.97
C ARG A 121 33.98 10.87 9.80
N PRO A 122 34.34 11.30 8.57
CA PRO A 122 33.48 11.09 7.42
C PRO A 122 33.30 9.58 7.17
N PRO A 123 32.08 9.13 6.85
CA PRO A 123 31.80 7.74 6.54
C PRO A 123 32.79 7.13 5.54
N PRO A 124 33.16 5.84 5.69
CA PRO A 124 34.14 5.18 4.82
C PRO A 124 33.85 5.35 3.33
N ALA A 125 32.57 5.36 2.94
CA ALA A 125 32.12 5.48 1.55
C ALA A 125 32.69 6.70 0.82
N ALA A 126 32.47 7.92 1.32
CA ALA A 126 32.88 9.13 0.60
C ALA A 126 34.39 9.36 0.64
N THR A 127 35.02 9.00 1.77
CA THR A 127 36.48 9.06 1.91
C THR A 127 37.15 8.13 0.90
N LEU A 128 36.67 6.88 0.77
CA LEU A 128 37.20 5.93 -0.19
C LEU A 128 36.88 6.32 -1.62
N ALA A 129 35.71 6.89 -1.90
CA ALA A 129 35.38 7.43 -3.21
C ALA A 129 36.39 8.51 -3.65
N LEU A 130 36.66 9.48 -2.78
CA LEU A 130 37.62 10.57 -3.03
C LEU A 130 39.05 10.03 -3.20
N ARG A 131 39.45 9.07 -2.36
CA ARG A 131 40.76 8.41 -2.46
C ARG A 131 40.92 7.66 -3.78
N THR A 132 39.93 6.87 -4.19
CA THR A 132 39.94 6.19 -5.48
C THR A 132 40.11 7.19 -6.61
N GLU A 133 39.35 8.28 -6.60
CA GLU A 133 39.42 9.27 -7.68
C GLU A 133 40.72 10.07 -7.67
N PHE A 134 41.30 10.33 -6.49
CA PHE A 134 42.63 10.92 -6.34
C PHE A 134 43.70 10.04 -6.98
N TYR A 135 43.75 8.76 -6.62
CA TYR A 135 44.73 7.83 -7.19
C TYR A 135 44.49 7.55 -8.67
N ARG A 136 43.24 7.58 -9.15
CA ARG A 136 42.92 7.50 -10.59
C ARG A 136 43.59 8.62 -11.37
N GLN A 137 43.42 9.86 -10.93
CA GLN A 137 44.03 11.02 -11.57
C GLN A 137 45.55 11.01 -11.45
N ARG A 138 46.07 10.62 -10.28
CA ARG A 138 47.51 10.55 -10.02
C ARG A 138 48.22 9.49 -10.85
N ILE A 139 47.68 8.27 -10.97
CA ILE A 139 48.29 7.21 -11.80
C ILE A 139 48.36 7.66 -13.26
N ARG A 140 47.32 8.33 -13.77
CA ARG A 140 47.31 8.89 -15.14
C ARG A 140 48.37 9.96 -15.35
N GLU A 141 48.50 10.87 -14.39
CA GLU A 141 49.48 11.94 -14.44
C GLU A 141 50.92 11.39 -14.35
N MET A 142 51.16 10.54 -13.34
CA MET A 142 52.49 9.97 -13.08
C MET A 142 52.94 9.04 -14.20
N ARG A 143 52.02 8.42 -14.95
CA ARG A 143 52.36 7.64 -16.15
C ARG A 143 53.16 8.47 -17.15
N GLN A 144 52.90 9.77 -17.25
CA GLN A 144 53.60 10.68 -18.15
C GLN A 144 54.79 11.37 -17.47
N VAL A 145 54.62 11.80 -16.21
CA VAL A 145 55.55 12.69 -15.52
C VAL A 145 56.60 11.94 -14.67
N MET A 146 56.24 10.82 -14.05
CA MET A 146 57.12 10.02 -13.19
C MET A 146 56.75 8.52 -13.27
N PRO A 147 57.11 7.81 -14.37
CA PRO A 147 56.61 6.46 -14.63
C PRO A 147 56.94 5.42 -13.54
N GLN A 148 58.03 5.62 -12.80
CA GLN A 148 58.40 4.78 -11.65
C GLN A 148 57.34 4.82 -10.54
N GLU A 149 56.80 6.01 -10.23
CA GLU A 149 55.72 6.17 -9.25
C GLU A 149 54.42 5.55 -9.75
N ALA A 150 54.12 5.67 -11.04
CA ALA A 150 52.95 5.02 -11.62
C ALA A 150 53.03 3.49 -11.51
N ARG A 151 54.21 2.88 -11.79
CA ARG A 151 54.45 1.45 -11.60
C ARG A 151 54.32 1.03 -10.14
N ARG A 152 54.91 1.80 -9.22
CA ARG A 152 54.79 1.56 -7.77
C ARG A 152 53.33 1.55 -7.30
N LEU A 153 52.51 2.49 -7.78
CA LEU A 153 51.08 2.55 -7.47
C LEU A 153 50.30 1.37 -8.10
N VAL A 154 50.64 0.98 -9.33
CA VAL A 154 50.08 -0.22 -10.00
C VAL A 154 50.37 -1.48 -9.19
N GLU A 155 51.62 -1.70 -8.77
CA GLU A 155 52.02 -2.83 -7.91
C GLU A 155 51.34 -2.77 -6.54
N ARG A 156 51.32 -1.58 -5.92
CA ARG A 156 50.67 -1.38 -4.63
C ARG A 156 49.19 -1.73 -4.68
N TYR A 157 48.44 -1.38 -5.73
CA TYR A 157 47.03 -1.76 -5.83
C TYR A 157 46.83 -3.14 -6.48
N GLY A 158 47.90 -3.86 -6.83
CA GLY A 158 47.82 -5.17 -7.50
C GLY A 158 47.06 -5.07 -8.81
N LEU A 159 47.30 -3.99 -9.57
CA LEU A 159 46.76 -3.74 -10.91
C LEU A 159 47.67 -4.40 -11.95
N VAL A 160 47.09 -4.85 -13.07
CA VAL A 160 47.88 -5.49 -14.15
C VAL A 160 48.75 -4.46 -14.89
N SER A 161 48.24 -3.25 -15.11
CA SER A 161 48.97 -2.16 -15.73
C SER A 161 48.31 -0.79 -15.43
N CYS A 162 48.92 0.30 -15.91
CA CYS A 162 48.31 1.63 -15.81
C CYS A 162 47.04 1.76 -16.67
N GLU A 163 46.97 1.04 -17.80
CA GLU A 163 45.82 1.00 -18.72
C GLU A 163 44.61 0.30 -18.10
N ALA A 164 44.83 -0.59 -17.12
CA ALA A 164 43.74 -1.24 -16.38
C ALA A 164 42.91 -0.24 -15.55
N VAL A 165 43.38 1.00 -15.35
CA VAL A 165 42.65 2.05 -14.63
C VAL A 165 41.53 2.63 -15.51
N SER A 166 40.29 2.27 -15.21
CA SER A 166 39.09 2.65 -15.96
C SER A 166 38.99 4.15 -16.23
N ALA A 167 38.71 4.52 -17.49
CA ALA A 167 38.49 5.90 -17.98
C ALA A 167 37.45 6.66 -17.12
N ALA A 168 36.36 5.98 -16.79
CA ALA A 168 35.22 6.53 -16.10
C ALA A 168 35.53 6.90 -14.65
N SER A 169 34.99 8.05 -14.22
CA SER A 169 35.15 8.57 -12.86
C SER A 169 34.35 7.76 -11.85
N THR A 170 34.78 7.84 -10.59
CA THR A 170 34.09 7.26 -9.45
C THR A 170 32.87 8.10 -9.07
N ALA A 171 31.74 7.46 -8.79
CA ALA A 171 30.52 8.13 -8.35
C ALA A 171 29.96 7.48 -7.08
N VAL A 172 29.36 8.32 -6.23
CA VAL A 172 28.53 7.86 -5.11
C VAL A 172 27.07 7.91 -5.53
N VAL A 173 26.36 6.79 -5.40
CA VAL A 173 24.94 6.67 -5.76
C VAL A 173 24.11 6.51 -4.49
N PRO A 174 23.25 7.49 -4.14
CA PRO A 174 22.27 7.34 -3.07
C PRO A 174 21.29 6.21 -3.37
N VAL A 175 21.00 5.38 -2.38
CA VAL A 175 20.03 4.28 -2.48
C VAL A 175 19.06 4.39 -1.31
N ASN A 176 17.76 4.38 -1.59
CA ASN A 176 16.73 4.27 -0.58
C ASN A 176 16.06 2.91 -0.67
N LEU A 177 15.89 2.27 0.47
CA LEU A 177 15.15 1.03 0.65
C LEU A 177 13.91 1.34 1.49
N THR A 178 12.73 1.06 0.94
CA THR A 178 11.46 1.17 1.66
C THR A 178 10.71 -0.14 1.62
N TYR A 179 10.33 -0.66 2.80
CA TYR A 179 9.54 -1.88 2.95
C TYR A 179 8.09 -1.56 3.31
N TYR A 180 7.14 -2.33 2.78
CA TYR A 180 5.73 -2.21 3.14
C TYR A 180 4.96 -3.52 2.95
N PRO A 181 4.17 -3.98 3.94
CA PRO A 181 4.05 -3.46 5.30
C PRO A 181 5.29 -3.77 6.16
N LEU A 182 5.63 -2.87 7.09
CA LEU A 182 6.82 -2.99 7.93
C LEU A 182 6.74 -4.19 8.89
N ARG A 183 5.54 -4.54 9.36
CA ARG A 183 5.33 -5.70 10.24
C ARG A 183 5.82 -7.01 9.60
N GLY A 184 5.57 -7.18 8.31
CA GLY A 184 6.05 -8.35 7.57
C GLY A 184 7.57 -8.44 7.61
N ARG A 185 8.27 -7.32 7.37
CA ARG A 185 9.72 -7.22 7.52
C ARG A 185 10.19 -7.56 8.94
N GLU A 186 9.59 -6.99 9.98
CA GLU A 186 10.02 -7.20 11.37
C GLU A 186 9.82 -8.66 11.82
N THR A 187 8.75 -9.30 11.34
CA THR A 187 8.51 -10.73 11.57
C THR A 187 9.62 -11.57 10.93
N VAL A 188 9.97 -11.27 9.67
CA VAL A 188 11.08 -11.92 8.95
C VAL A 188 12.40 -11.76 9.69
N LEU A 189 12.72 -10.53 10.12
CA LEU A 189 13.97 -10.24 10.82
C LEU A 189 14.06 -10.94 12.18
N GLY A 190 12.97 -10.96 12.95
CA GLY A 190 12.91 -11.64 14.23
C GLY A 190 13.11 -13.16 14.11
N GLU A 191 12.50 -13.79 13.10
CA GLU A 191 12.68 -15.21 12.82
C GLU A 191 14.09 -15.52 12.33
N LEU A 192 14.64 -14.70 11.42
CA LEU A 192 16.03 -14.84 10.97
C LEU A 192 17.03 -14.70 12.12
N ALA A 193 16.84 -13.70 12.99
CA ALA A 193 17.69 -13.49 14.15
C ALA A 193 17.65 -14.70 15.09
N ARG A 194 16.47 -15.26 15.34
CA ARG A 194 16.31 -16.48 16.14
C ARG A 194 17.01 -17.68 15.50
N SER A 195 16.76 -17.94 14.21
CA SER A 195 17.38 -19.06 13.48
C SER A 195 18.91 -18.95 13.35
N LEU A 196 19.46 -17.73 13.36
CA LEU A 196 20.91 -17.48 13.33
C LEU A 196 21.53 -17.45 14.74
N ALA A 197 20.76 -17.18 15.79
CA ALA A 197 21.21 -17.17 17.18
C ALA A 197 21.10 -18.54 17.85
N GLU A 198 20.10 -19.35 17.48
CA GLU A 198 19.92 -20.74 17.90
C GLU A 198 20.91 -21.69 17.19
N ASP A 199 22.18 -21.30 17.10
CA ASP A 199 23.28 -22.03 16.46
C ASP A 199 23.51 -23.40 17.14
N ARG A 200 22.57 -24.34 16.95
CA ARG A 200 22.85 -25.76 16.87
C ARG A 200 23.60 -25.92 15.56
N ALA A 201 24.92 -25.85 15.65
CA ALA A 201 25.87 -26.02 14.56
C ALA A 201 25.37 -27.05 13.53
N GLY A 202 24.75 -26.59 12.43
CA GLY A 202 24.23 -27.51 11.41
C GLY A 202 23.09 -27.03 10.53
N THR A 203 22.29 -26.01 10.89
CA THR A 203 21.20 -25.56 10.00
C THR A 203 21.77 -24.89 8.74
N PRO A 204 21.54 -25.42 7.53
CA PRO A 204 22.07 -24.83 6.31
C PRO A 204 21.49 -23.43 6.09
N LEU A 205 22.33 -22.46 5.69
CA LEU A 205 21.89 -21.11 5.34
C LEU A 205 20.76 -21.12 4.29
N GLU A 206 20.73 -22.12 3.41
CA GLU A 206 19.65 -22.34 2.46
C GLU A 206 18.28 -22.48 3.12
N GLU A 207 18.19 -23.21 4.22
CA GLU A 207 16.92 -23.42 4.94
C GLU A 207 16.46 -22.12 5.59
N ILE A 208 17.40 -21.36 6.16
CA ILE A 208 17.16 -20.04 6.75
C ILE A 208 16.66 -19.06 5.66
N LEU A 209 17.29 -19.04 4.48
CA LEU A 209 16.89 -18.18 3.36
C LEU A 209 15.54 -18.60 2.76
N ARG A 210 15.25 -19.90 2.69
CA ARG A 210 13.96 -20.44 2.23
C ARG A 210 12.82 -20.09 3.19
N GLN A 211 13.09 -20.09 4.49
CA GLN A 211 12.15 -19.62 5.51
C GLN A 211 11.91 -18.10 5.37
N ALA A 212 12.96 -17.29 5.30
CA ALA A 212 12.84 -15.85 5.05
C ALA A 212 12.07 -15.50 3.78
N SER A 213 12.31 -16.21 2.67
CA SER A 213 11.57 -16.03 1.42
C SER A 213 10.06 -16.26 1.57
N ARG A 214 9.66 -17.29 2.33
CA ARG A 214 8.23 -17.54 2.60
C ARG A 214 7.61 -16.43 3.44
N LEU A 215 8.33 -15.94 4.44
CA LEU A 215 7.88 -14.89 5.34
C LEU A 215 7.81 -13.51 4.67
N MET A 216 8.64 -13.26 3.65
CA MET A 216 8.57 -12.03 2.86
C MET A 216 7.45 -12.03 1.81
N SER A 217 6.66 -13.10 1.70
CA SER A 217 5.51 -13.13 0.81
C SER A 217 4.48 -12.09 1.27
N GLY A 218 4.14 -11.16 0.38
CA GLY A 218 3.23 -10.05 0.72
C GLY A 218 3.93 -8.79 1.26
N VAL A 219 5.27 -8.77 1.33
CA VAL A 219 6.06 -7.57 1.58
C VAL A 219 6.56 -7.02 0.24
N ASP A 220 6.28 -5.75 -0.01
CA ASP A 220 6.83 -4.98 -1.12
C ASP A 220 8.16 -4.33 -0.67
N LEU A 221 9.19 -4.43 -1.50
CA LEU A 221 10.47 -3.74 -1.33
C LEU A 221 10.67 -2.77 -2.48
N ASP A 222 10.57 -1.47 -2.19
CA ASP A 222 10.88 -0.42 -3.15
C ASP A 222 12.35 -0.01 -3.00
N LEU A 223 13.15 -0.27 -4.03
CA LEU A 223 14.56 0.10 -4.15
C LEU A 223 14.68 1.27 -5.13
N ARG A 224 15.07 2.45 -4.62
CA ARG A 224 15.18 3.67 -5.40
C ARG A 224 16.61 4.17 -5.47
N LEU A 225 17.11 4.31 -6.69
CA LEU A 225 18.44 4.87 -6.99
C LEU A 225 18.31 6.36 -7.27
N GLY A 226 19.17 7.14 -6.62
CA GLY A 226 19.26 8.59 -6.81
C GLY A 226 20.33 9.00 -7.79
N ALA A 227 20.32 10.28 -8.14
CA ALA A 227 21.25 10.83 -9.11
C ALA A 227 22.70 10.64 -8.62
N PRO A 228 23.62 10.19 -9.49
CA PRO A 228 25.00 9.95 -9.09
C PRO A 228 25.69 11.25 -8.69
N ILE A 229 26.47 11.19 -7.62
CA ILE A 229 27.33 12.27 -7.14
C ILE A 229 28.74 12.03 -7.71
N PRO A 230 29.15 12.75 -8.77
CA PRO A 230 30.44 12.54 -9.41
C PRO A 230 31.56 13.07 -8.52
N VAL A 231 32.44 12.17 -8.08
CA VAL A 231 33.47 12.48 -7.07
C VAL A 231 34.55 13.38 -7.63
N ALA A 232 34.88 13.27 -8.92
CA ALA A 232 35.89 14.11 -9.58
C ALA A 232 35.66 15.61 -9.39
N ARG A 233 34.40 16.06 -9.26
CA ARG A 233 34.06 17.48 -9.06
C ARG A 233 34.61 18.05 -7.75
N TYR A 234 34.88 17.19 -6.77
CA TYR A 234 35.35 17.57 -5.44
C TYR A 234 36.89 17.62 -5.32
N LEU A 235 37.63 17.23 -6.38
CA LEU A 235 39.10 17.23 -6.42
C LEU A 235 39.71 18.42 -7.18
N LYS A 236 38.90 19.42 -7.56
CA LYS A 236 39.32 20.54 -8.43
C LYS A 236 40.19 21.60 -7.75
N SER A 237 40.38 21.54 -6.43
CA SER A 237 41.19 22.53 -5.71
C SER A 237 42.66 22.49 -6.15
N GLN A 238 43.30 23.65 -6.21
CA GLN A 238 44.73 23.76 -6.52
C GLN A 238 45.60 22.95 -5.55
N VAL A 239 45.26 22.91 -4.26
CA VAL A 239 46.02 22.15 -3.25
C VAL A 239 45.92 20.64 -3.51
N VAL A 240 44.72 20.15 -3.84
CA VAL A 240 44.51 18.74 -4.20
C VAL A 240 45.25 18.42 -5.50
N ARG A 241 45.18 19.31 -6.49
CA ARG A 241 45.86 19.12 -7.77
C ARG A 241 47.38 19.09 -7.62
N ALA A 242 47.95 19.92 -6.74
CA ALA A 242 49.37 19.91 -6.41
C ALA A 242 49.81 18.58 -5.80
N ASP A 243 49.01 17.99 -4.89
CA ASP A 243 49.30 16.64 -4.37
C ASP A 243 49.16 15.56 -5.45
N ILE A 244 48.18 15.67 -6.37
CA ILE A 244 48.02 14.73 -7.49
C ILE A 244 49.25 14.77 -8.42
N THR A 245 49.78 15.95 -8.72
CA THR A 245 50.90 16.15 -9.66
C THR A 245 52.28 16.09 -8.97
N ALA A 246 52.34 15.97 -7.65
CA ALA A 246 53.59 15.97 -6.90
C ALA A 246 54.53 14.82 -7.33
N ARG A 247 55.76 15.18 -7.72
CA ARG A 247 56.82 14.27 -8.17
C ARG A 247 57.58 13.61 -7.01
N ARG A 248 56.83 12.99 -6.09
CA ARG A 248 57.34 12.22 -4.95
C ARG A 248 56.44 11.02 -4.72
N ALA A 249 56.91 9.98 -4.04
CA ALA A 249 56.02 8.90 -3.61
C ALA A 249 54.95 9.43 -2.64
N ILE A 250 53.70 9.00 -2.84
CA ILE A 250 52.57 9.28 -1.92
C ILE A 250 51.82 7.97 -1.64
N ASP A 251 51.71 7.64 -0.37
CA ASP A 251 51.01 6.47 0.14
C ASP A 251 49.67 6.80 0.79
N PHE A 252 48.91 5.73 1.05
CA PHE A 252 47.50 5.79 1.44
C PHE A 252 47.24 6.59 2.73
N ASP A 253 48.16 6.49 3.68
CA ASP A 253 48.08 7.14 5.00
C ASP A 253 49.12 8.26 5.17
N ASP A 254 49.85 8.59 4.10
CA ASP A 254 50.83 9.67 4.14
C ASP A 254 50.15 11.01 4.45
N PRO A 255 50.80 11.86 5.26
CA PRO A 255 50.36 13.23 5.40
C PRO A 255 50.52 13.96 4.05
N ILE A 256 49.40 14.42 3.50
CA ILE A 256 49.33 15.27 2.31
C ILE A 256 48.70 16.62 2.66
N ALA A 257 49.11 17.67 1.95
CA ALA A 257 48.66 19.04 2.24
C ALA A 257 47.13 19.18 2.09
N SER A 258 46.53 18.44 1.16
CA SER A 258 45.10 18.45 0.90
C SER A 258 44.24 17.62 1.86
N ARG A 259 44.82 16.91 2.86
CA ARG A 259 44.09 15.99 3.75
C ARG A 259 42.86 16.63 4.41
N GLY A 260 43.03 17.82 4.98
CA GLY A 260 41.92 18.56 5.62
C GLY A 260 40.82 18.94 4.63
N MET A 261 41.18 19.27 3.39
CA MET A 261 40.24 19.63 2.33
C MET A 261 39.47 18.41 1.81
N LEU A 262 40.14 17.27 1.65
CA LEU A 262 39.49 16.01 1.29
C LEU A 262 38.51 15.55 2.37
N ARG A 263 38.83 15.76 3.65
CA ARG A 263 37.90 15.49 4.77
C ARG A 263 36.62 16.34 4.65
N LYS A 264 36.76 17.65 4.41
CA LYS A 264 35.62 18.55 4.16
C LYS A 264 34.84 18.18 2.89
N ALA A 265 35.52 17.74 1.84
CA ALA A 265 34.86 17.24 0.63
C ALA A 265 34.04 15.96 0.90
N ALA A 266 34.58 15.03 1.69
CA ALA A 266 33.89 13.80 2.06
C ALA A 266 32.60 14.10 2.85
N GLN A 267 32.66 15.01 3.82
CA GLN A 267 31.49 15.50 4.57
C GLN A 267 30.42 16.05 3.61
N ARG A 268 30.78 16.96 2.69
CA ARG A 268 29.84 17.51 1.70
C ARG A 268 29.22 16.45 0.78
N ILE A 269 29.97 15.42 0.39
CA ILE A 269 29.43 14.31 -0.42
C ILE A 269 28.39 13.52 0.37
N ILE A 270 28.67 13.19 1.63
CA ILE A 270 27.76 12.43 2.49
C ILE A 270 26.52 13.24 2.85
N GLU A 271 26.65 14.52 3.20
CA GLU A 271 25.51 15.40 3.47
C GLU A 271 24.60 15.48 2.25
N ARG A 272 25.18 15.67 1.06
CA ARG A 272 24.42 15.64 -0.20
C ARG A 272 23.76 14.29 -0.43
N CYS A 273 24.47 13.19 -0.17
CA CYS A 273 23.95 11.84 -0.32
C CYS A 273 22.75 11.62 0.61
N ARG A 274 22.91 11.87 1.92
CA ARG A 274 21.83 11.78 2.93
C ARG A 274 20.62 12.62 2.52
N GLY A 275 20.82 13.86 2.11
CA GLY A 275 19.73 14.73 1.65
C GLY A 275 18.99 14.21 0.41
N VAL A 276 19.65 13.47 -0.48
CA VAL A 276 18.99 12.79 -1.61
C VAL A 276 18.25 11.54 -1.15
N VAL A 277 18.87 10.71 -0.30
CA VAL A 277 18.28 9.44 0.15
C VAL A 277 16.90 9.64 0.77
N TYR A 278 16.69 10.65 1.61
CA TYR A 278 15.38 10.89 2.23
C TYR A 278 14.31 11.31 1.22
N ARG A 279 14.67 12.06 0.17
CA ARG A 279 13.71 12.42 -0.90
C ARG A 279 13.33 11.22 -1.78
N LEU A 280 14.11 10.14 -1.73
CA LEU A 280 13.81 8.90 -2.41
C LEU A 280 12.92 7.96 -1.57
N THR A 281 12.60 8.28 -0.32
CA THR A 281 11.73 7.42 0.50
C THR A 281 10.36 7.28 -0.14
N THR A 282 9.87 6.04 -0.24
CA THR A 282 8.54 5.76 -0.78
C THR A 282 7.51 5.77 0.33
N VAL A 283 6.82 6.89 0.50
CA VAL A 283 5.82 7.07 1.56
C VAL A 283 4.69 6.03 1.40
N ASN A 284 4.33 5.39 2.50
CA ASN A 284 3.30 4.35 2.59
C ASN A 284 2.46 4.56 3.85
N HIS A 285 1.49 3.67 4.12
CA HIS A 285 0.61 3.82 5.29
C HIS A 285 1.34 3.79 6.62
N ASP A 286 2.39 2.99 6.78
CA ASP A 286 3.17 2.92 8.02
C ASP A 286 3.82 4.28 8.35
N HIS A 287 4.31 4.98 7.32
CA HIS A 287 4.83 6.34 7.49
C HIS A 287 3.74 7.32 7.93
N LEU A 288 2.57 7.27 7.29
CA LEU A 288 1.45 8.16 7.64
C LEU A 288 0.94 7.88 9.05
N PHE A 289 0.81 6.61 9.45
CA PHE A 289 0.44 6.23 10.81
C PHE A 289 1.50 6.64 11.82
N ALA A 290 2.79 6.40 11.56
CA ALA A 290 3.88 6.83 12.44
C ALA A 290 3.87 8.35 12.65
N ALA A 291 3.68 9.12 11.56
CA ALA A 291 3.57 10.57 11.63
C ALA A 291 2.34 11.02 12.42
N MET A 292 1.16 10.44 12.17
CA MET A 292 -0.04 10.78 12.93
C MET A 292 0.11 10.46 14.42
N VAL A 293 0.72 9.31 14.77
CA VAL A 293 0.98 8.98 16.17
C VAL A 293 1.94 9.99 16.81
N ARG A 294 3.04 10.30 16.14
CA ARG A 294 4.09 11.20 16.67
C ARG A 294 3.58 12.63 16.85
N LEU A 295 2.90 13.16 15.84
CA LEU A 295 2.41 14.54 15.74
C LEU A 295 1.11 14.77 16.51
N HIS A 296 0.37 13.72 16.88
CA HIS A 296 -0.88 13.88 17.62
C HIS A 296 -0.62 14.62 18.94
N PRO A 297 -1.38 15.70 19.23
CA PRO A 297 -1.09 16.60 20.35
C PRO A 297 -1.35 16.00 21.72
N ALA A 298 -2.21 14.98 21.83
CA ALA A 298 -2.50 14.31 23.09
C ALA A 298 -1.72 12.99 23.23
N ASP A 299 -1.52 12.54 24.46
CA ASP A 299 -0.93 11.22 24.71
C ASP A 299 -1.88 10.07 24.42
N THR A 300 -3.18 10.35 24.28
CA THR A 300 -4.19 9.34 23.98
C THR A 300 -5.03 9.69 22.75
N MET A 301 -5.44 8.66 22.01
CA MET A 301 -6.29 8.80 20.82
C MET A 301 -7.21 7.60 20.65
N ALA A 302 -8.36 7.79 20.02
CA ALA A 302 -9.19 6.68 19.57
C ALA A 302 -8.55 6.03 18.33
N ALA A 303 -8.58 4.69 18.23
CA ALA A 303 -8.02 3.98 17.09
C ALA A 303 -8.68 4.40 15.76
N LEU A 304 -10.00 4.66 15.78
CA LEU A 304 -10.72 5.15 14.61
C LEU A 304 -10.37 6.61 14.26
N ASP A 305 -10.05 7.47 15.23
CA ASP A 305 -9.57 8.83 14.96
C ASP A 305 -8.22 8.80 14.24
N LEU A 306 -7.29 7.95 14.69
CA LEU A 306 -6.01 7.73 14.02
C LEU A 306 -6.21 7.30 12.56
N ARG A 307 -7.09 6.33 12.32
CA ARG A 307 -7.45 5.85 10.97
C ARG A 307 -8.05 6.96 10.11
N ARG A 308 -8.95 7.79 10.65
CA ARG A 308 -9.54 8.94 9.95
C ARG A 308 -8.50 9.98 9.54
N ARG A 309 -7.51 10.25 10.40
CA ARG A 309 -6.43 11.18 10.09
C ARG A 309 -5.53 10.66 8.98
N VAL A 310 -5.17 9.37 9.01
CA VAL A 310 -4.40 8.73 7.92
C VAL A 310 -5.20 8.70 6.62
N PHE A 311 -6.50 8.41 6.70
CA PHE A 311 -7.40 8.53 5.54
C PHE A 311 -7.37 9.95 4.95
N LEU A 312 -7.50 10.99 5.77
CA LEU A 312 -7.41 12.38 5.28
C LEU A 312 -6.05 12.65 4.65
N ALA A 313 -4.96 12.29 5.32
CA ALA A 313 -3.61 12.50 4.81
C ALA A 313 -3.41 11.83 3.44
N ALA A 314 -3.80 10.57 3.30
CA ALA A 314 -3.69 9.83 2.04
C ALA A 314 -4.61 10.40 0.94
N SER A 315 -5.73 11.01 1.30
CA SER A 315 -6.80 11.40 0.38
C SER A 315 -6.79 12.88 -0.03
N THR A 316 -6.21 13.76 0.79
CA THR A 316 -6.25 15.22 0.58
C THR A 316 -4.89 15.84 0.29
N LEU A 317 -3.79 15.22 0.73
CA LEU A 317 -2.45 15.76 0.49
C LEU A 317 -2.02 15.50 -0.96
N SER A 318 -1.48 16.55 -1.59
CA SER A 318 -1.03 16.49 -2.99
C SER A 318 0.41 16.00 -3.09
N PHE A 319 0.63 14.69 -2.92
CA PHE A 319 1.96 14.05 -3.00
C PHE A 319 2.71 14.40 -4.29
N GLU A 320 2.02 14.47 -5.41
CA GLU A 320 2.61 14.84 -6.72
C GLU A 320 3.16 16.27 -6.73
N LYS A 321 2.40 17.24 -6.19
CA LYS A 321 2.84 18.65 -6.10
C LYS A 321 4.05 18.80 -5.19
N MET A 322 4.14 17.96 -4.16
CA MET A 322 5.27 17.92 -3.22
C MET A 322 6.46 17.09 -3.72
N ALA A 323 6.38 16.52 -4.93
CA ALA A 323 7.38 15.60 -5.51
C ALA A 323 7.73 14.40 -4.60
N VAL A 324 6.77 13.96 -3.76
CA VAL A 324 6.94 12.84 -2.83
C VAL A 324 6.62 11.53 -3.54
N GLN A 325 7.51 10.55 -3.39
CA GLN A 325 7.28 9.20 -3.89
C GLN A 325 6.27 8.47 -3.00
N ARG A 326 5.27 7.82 -3.59
CA ARG A 326 4.22 7.11 -2.85
C ARG A 326 4.10 5.65 -3.28
N HIS A 327 3.84 4.79 -2.32
CA HIS A 327 3.58 3.38 -2.55
C HIS A 327 2.24 3.23 -3.30
N PRO A 328 2.10 2.27 -4.23
CA PRO A 328 0.86 2.07 -4.99
C PRO A 328 -0.40 1.92 -4.12
N ALA A 329 -0.27 1.35 -2.92
CA ALA A 329 -1.39 1.23 -1.98
C ALA A 329 -2.03 2.59 -1.59
N LEU A 330 -1.29 3.70 -1.65
CA LEU A 330 -1.83 5.05 -1.41
C LEU A 330 -2.61 5.63 -2.61
N LEU A 331 -2.51 5.01 -3.79
CA LEU A 331 -3.29 5.37 -4.99
C LEU A 331 -4.69 4.77 -4.99
N GLU A 332 -4.86 3.69 -4.23
CA GLU A 332 -6.11 2.95 -4.16
C GLU A 332 -7.18 3.74 -3.41
N ASN A 333 -8.42 3.25 -3.44
CA ASN A 333 -9.43 3.75 -2.52
C ASN A 333 -9.00 3.41 -1.08
N GLN A 334 -9.06 4.42 -0.20
CA GLN A 334 -8.63 4.39 1.19
C GLN A 334 -9.76 4.10 2.18
N VAL A 335 -11.00 3.96 1.69
CA VAL A 335 -12.21 3.88 2.53
C VAL A 335 -12.24 2.71 3.51
N ASP A 336 -11.54 1.60 3.24
CA ASP A 336 -11.38 0.48 4.16
C ASP A 336 -10.64 0.88 5.45
N LEU A 337 -9.85 1.96 5.43
CA LEU A 337 -9.35 2.57 6.67
C LEU A 337 -10.46 3.11 7.56
N LEU A 338 -11.66 3.36 7.05
CA LEU A 338 -12.79 3.88 7.81
C LEU A 338 -13.83 2.79 8.15
N THR A 339 -13.68 1.59 7.61
CA THR A 339 -14.62 0.47 7.76
C THR A 339 -13.93 -0.75 8.37
N ASP A 340 -13.76 -1.83 7.61
CA ASP A 340 -13.31 -3.14 8.07
C ASP A 340 -11.79 -3.34 8.08
N ASP A 341 -11.02 -2.38 7.56
CA ASP A 341 -9.57 -2.51 7.37
C ASP A 341 -9.20 -3.84 6.70
N ARG A 342 -9.99 -4.30 5.72
CA ARG A 342 -9.84 -5.63 5.10
C ARG A 342 -8.46 -5.92 4.50
N ARG A 343 -7.67 -4.89 4.21
CA ARG A 343 -6.29 -5.00 3.71
C ARG A 343 -5.24 -4.97 4.84
N GLY A 344 -5.67 -4.94 6.10
CA GLY A 344 -4.83 -5.03 7.29
C GLY A 344 -3.94 -3.82 7.56
N ARG A 345 -4.17 -2.67 6.91
CA ARG A 345 -3.21 -1.55 6.93
C ARG A 345 -3.11 -0.89 8.29
N ALA A 346 -4.24 -0.69 8.98
CA ALA A 346 -4.24 -0.17 10.33
C ALA A 346 -3.88 -1.27 11.33
N ALA A 347 -4.44 -2.48 11.18
CA ALA A 347 -4.23 -3.60 12.07
C ALA A 347 -2.75 -4.01 12.16
N ASP A 348 -2.06 -4.15 11.03
CA ASP A 348 -0.65 -4.52 10.99
C ASP A 348 0.23 -3.45 11.62
N PHE A 349 -0.02 -2.18 11.31
CA PHE A 349 0.69 -1.07 11.93
C PHE A 349 0.50 -1.06 13.45
N LEU A 350 -0.75 -1.17 13.92
CA LEU A 350 -1.07 -1.13 15.35
C LEU A 350 -0.43 -2.30 16.10
N LEU A 351 -0.49 -3.51 15.56
CA LEU A 351 0.14 -4.69 16.15
C LEU A 351 1.65 -4.52 16.27
N LEU A 352 2.29 -3.98 15.22
CA LEU A 352 3.73 -3.71 15.26
C LEU A 352 4.08 -2.63 16.29
N ALA A 353 3.38 -1.51 16.26
CA ALA A 353 3.60 -0.40 17.18
C ALA A 353 3.40 -0.82 18.64
N GLN A 354 2.47 -1.74 18.91
CA GLN A 354 2.27 -2.31 20.24
C GLN A 354 3.39 -3.26 20.65
N ALA A 355 3.81 -4.16 19.75
CA ALA A 355 4.90 -5.09 20.01
C ALA A 355 6.23 -4.35 20.33
N GLN A 356 6.43 -3.19 19.72
CA GLN A 356 7.62 -2.36 19.91
C GLN A 356 7.47 -1.31 21.03
N GLY A 357 6.35 -1.33 21.77
CA GLY A 357 6.10 -0.41 22.88
C GLY A 357 5.88 1.06 22.48
N ALA A 358 5.68 1.34 21.20
CA ALA A 358 5.39 2.68 20.67
C ALA A 358 3.91 3.08 20.87
N LEU A 359 3.02 2.08 20.98
CA LEU A 359 1.63 2.26 21.37
C LEU A 359 1.24 1.25 22.46
N ARG A 360 0.33 1.63 23.35
CA ARG A 360 -0.35 0.72 24.28
C ARG A 360 -1.85 0.88 24.13
N ARG A 361 -2.60 -0.22 24.23
CA ARG A 361 -4.07 -0.19 24.21
C ARG A 361 -4.59 -0.28 25.63
N ARG A 362 -5.47 0.65 26.01
CA ARG A 362 -6.19 0.65 27.30
C ARG A 362 -7.40 -0.28 27.24
N ALA A 363 -7.94 -0.61 28.42
CA ALA A 363 -9.15 -1.41 28.56
C ALA A 363 -10.38 -0.79 27.86
N ASP A 364 -10.44 0.55 27.78
CA ASP A 364 -11.47 1.30 27.07
C ASP A 364 -11.28 1.33 25.53
N GLY A 365 -10.28 0.62 25.02
CA GLY A 365 -9.95 0.56 23.59
C GLY A 365 -9.12 1.72 23.06
N ARG A 366 -8.85 2.77 23.86
CA ARG A 366 -8.03 3.92 23.44
C ARG A 366 -6.55 3.54 23.34
N LEU A 367 -5.86 4.21 22.44
CA LEU A 367 -4.42 4.09 22.22
C LEU A 367 -3.69 5.14 23.05
N VAL A 368 -2.54 4.76 23.63
CA VAL A 368 -1.65 5.61 24.40
C VAL A 368 -0.27 5.61 23.75
N LYS A 369 0.32 6.79 23.56
CA LYS A 369 1.67 6.96 23.01
C LYS A 369 2.71 6.39 23.99
N GLY A 370 3.67 5.65 23.46
CA GLY A 370 4.85 5.16 24.17
C GLY A 370 6.15 5.69 23.57
N ALA A 371 7.28 5.19 24.05
CA ALA A 371 8.63 5.63 23.65
C ALA A 371 9.33 4.71 22.63
N GLY A 372 8.59 3.83 21.94
CA GLY A 372 9.16 2.83 21.03
C GLY A 372 9.92 3.43 19.83
N ALA A 373 11.14 2.94 19.59
CA ALA A 373 12.12 3.50 18.64
C ALA A 373 11.78 3.40 17.13
N PRO A 374 11.15 2.32 16.60
CA PRO A 374 11.03 2.17 15.14
C PRO A 374 10.06 3.15 14.47
N LEU A 375 9.06 3.65 15.21
CA LEU A 375 8.19 4.73 14.72
C LEU A 375 8.94 6.06 14.60
N ALA A 376 9.99 6.29 15.40
CA ALA A 376 10.80 7.49 15.31
C ALA A 376 11.64 7.52 14.03
N VAL A 377 12.08 6.35 13.53
CA VAL A 377 12.79 6.24 12.25
C VAL A 377 11.87 6.60 11.09
N LEU A 378 10.69 5.97 11.01
CA LEU A 378 9.70 6.26 9.96
C LEU A 378 9.27 7.74 9.97
N TYR A 379 9.03 8.30 11.15
CA TYR A 379 8.71 9.71 11.26
C TYR A 379 9.89 10.61 10.88
N GLY A 380 11.12 10.25 11.27
CA GLY A 380 12.31 10.99 10.89
C GLY A 380 12.47 11.11 9.37
N ASP A 381 12.08 10.09 8.60
CA ASP A 381 12.08 10.17 7.14
C ASP A 381 11.08 11.22 6.63
N ILE A 382 9.92 11.33 7.28
CA ILE A 382 8.86 12.30 6.94
C ILE A 382 9.23 13.72 7.36
N GLU A 383 9.81 13.92 8.54
CA GLU A 383 10.20 15.23 9.09
C GLU A 383 11.11 16.01 8.13
N ARG A 384 11.91 15.30 7.33
CA ARG A 384 12.82 15.87 6.33
C ARG A 384 12.13 16.27 5.02
N MET A 385 10.86 15.91 4.84
CA MET A 385 10.02 16.27 3.70
C MET A 385 9.12 17.45 4.06
N GLY A 386 9.69 18.67 4.14
CA GLY A 386 9.06 19.86 4.72
C GLY A 386 7.57 20.06 4.40
N ASP A 387 7.18 20.06 3.11
CA ASP A 387 5.78 20.27 2.72
C ASP A 387 4.84 19.14 3.19
N LEU A 388 5.33 17.90 3.15
CA LEU A 388 4.57 16.74 3.62
C LEU A 388 4.44 16.77 5.15
N ALA A 389 5.55 17.05 5.86
CA ALA A 389 5.55 17.18 7.31
C ALA A 389 4.56 18.26 7.77
N ALA A 390 4.59 19.45 7.14
CA ALA A 390 3.66 20.54 7.44
C ALA A 390 2.19 20.16 7.18
N GLY A 391 1.91 19.49 6.06
CA GLY A 391 0.55 18.99 5.77
C GLY A 391 0.06 17.95 6.76
N LEU A 392 0.95 17.08 7.25
CA LEU A 392 0.64 16.08 8.28
C LEU A 392 0.45 16.71 9.66
N GLU A 393 1.24 17.73 10.00
CA GLU A 393 1.09 18.53 11.23
C GLU A 393 -0.27 19.22 11.27
N GLU A 394 -0.71 19.82 10.16
CA GLU A 394 -2.05 20.44 10.08
C GLU A 394 -3.13 19.39 10.40
N ILE A 395 -3.07 18.22 9.77
CA ILE A 395 -4.06 17.15 9.96
C ILE A 395 -4.00 16.58 11.38
N ALA A 396 -2.82 16.38 11.94
CA ALA A 396 -2.62 15.87 13.30
C ALA A 396 -3.12 16.85 14.37
N GLY A 397 -2.98 18.16 14.14
CA GLY A 397 -3.45 19.21 15.05
C GLY A 397 -4.97 19.43 15.06
N LEU A 398 -5.71 18.87 14.09
CA LEU A 398 -7.16 19.05 14.03
C LEU A 398 -7.89 18.42 15.24
N PRO A 399 -8.88 19.11 15.83
CA PRO A 399 -9.82 18.48 16.74
C PRO A 399 -10.55 17.32 16.06
N GLU A 400 -10.83 16.23 16.79
CA GLU A 400 -11.50 15.03 16.26
C GLU A 400 -12.83 15.37 15.55
N LEU A 401 -13.61 16.31 16.09
CA LEU A 401 -14.85 16.75 15.45
C LEU A 401 -14.61 17.38 14.06
N ARG A 402 -13.50 18.12 13.87
CA ARG A 402 -13.13 18.68 12.57
C ARG A 402 -12.60 17.62 11.61
N VAL A 403 -11.86 16.63 12.11
CA VAL A 403 -11.43 15.45 11.33
C VAL A 403 -12.66 14.73 10.79
N ARG A 404 -13.62 14.40 11.65
CA ARG A 404 -14.91 13.80 11.28
C ARG A 404 -15.64 14.61 10.21
N HIS A 405 -15.75 15.93 10.41
CA HIS A 405 -16.39 16.80 9.43
C HIS A 405 -15.67 16.80 8.07
N ARG A 406 -14.33 16.92 8.05
CA ARG A 406 -13.53 16.90 6.82
C ARG A 406 -13.67 15.55 6.09
N VAL A 407 -13.66 14.43 6.80
CA VAL A 407 -13.87 13.08 6.23
C VAL A 407 -15.23 12.98 5.55
N GLY A 408 -16.32 13.30 6.28
CA GLY A 408 -17.67 13.22 5.72
C GLY A 408 -17.88 14.17 4.54
N ARG A 409 -17.32 15.38 4.61
CA ARG A 409 -17.34 16.34 3.50
C ARG A 409 -16.60 15.81 2.27
N TRP A 410 -15.38 15.31 2.44
CA TRP A 410 -14.57 14.78 1.35
C TRP A 410 -15.25 13.61 0.65
N LEU A 411 -15.81 12.65 1.41
CA LEU A 411 -16.52 11.50 0.85
C LEU A 411 -17.73 11.93 0.02
N ARG A 412 -18.51 12.90 0.51
CA ARG A 412 -19.66 13.44 -0.22
C ARG A 412 -19.25 14.15 -1.51
N GLU A 413 -18.28 15.07 -1.43
CA GLU A 413 -17.78 15.82 -2.61
C GLU A 413 -17.17 14.87 -3.64
N ARG A 414 -16.45 13.84 -3.19
CA ARG A 414 -15.91 12.78 -4.05
C ARG A 414 -17.02 12.00 -4.74
N ALA A 415 -18.08 11.61 -4.04
CA ALA A 415 -19.19 10.84 -4.61
C ALA A 415 -19.91 11.64 -5.72
N GLU A 416 -20.19 12.92 -5.48
CA GLU A 416 -20.78 13.82 -6.48
C GLU A 416 -19.84 14.00 -7.69
N ALA A 417 -18.56 14.29 -7.46
CA ALA A 417 -17.59 14.48 -8.53
C ALA A 417 -17.32 13.19 -9.32
N ALA A 418 -17.36 12.03 -8.67
CA ALA A 418 -17.24 10.74 -9.34
C ALA A 418 -18.44 10.47 -10.24
N TYR A 419 -19.66 10.74 -9.76
CA TYR A 419 -20.84 10.63 -10.59
C TYR A 419 -20.79 11.54 -11.82
N GLU A 420 -20.44 12.82 -11.63
CA GLU A 420 -20.37 13.76 -12.75
C GLU A 420 -19.36 13.33 -13.81
N ARG A 421 -18.17 12.87 -13.40
CA ARG A 421 -17.15 12.35 -14.33
C ARG A 421 -17.63 11.12 -15.08
N ASP A 422 -18.24 10.16 -14.39
CA ASP A 422 -18.74 8.93 -15.01
C ASP A 422 -19.89 9.26 -15.99
N TRP A 423 -20.84 10.09 -15.58
CA TRP A 423 -21.96 10.50 -16.44
C TRP A 423 -21.51 11.25 -17.70
N GLN A 424 -20.49 12.11 -17.60
CA GLN A 424 -19.87 12.79 -18.74
C GLN A 424 -19.10 11.83 -19.65
N ARG A 425 -18.35 10.88 -19.06
CA ARG A 425 -17.56 9.90 -19.82
C ARG A 425 -18.41 9.06 -20.78
N PHE A 426 -19.66 8.77 -20.40
CA PHE A 426 -20.60 7.97 -21.20
C PHE A 426 -21.65 8.83 -21.91
N ALA A 427 -21.34 10.09 -22.25
CA ALA A 427 -22.31 11.01 -22.85
C ALA A 427 -22.84 10.58 -24.22
N GLU A 428 -22.03 9.85 -24.99
CA GLU A 428 -22.35 9.38 -26.34
C GLU A 428 -23.15 8.06 -26.35
N VAL A 429 -23.40 7.44 -25.19
CA VAL A 429 -24.19 6.20 -25.11
C VAL A 429 -25.68 6.52 -25.33
N PRO A 430 -26.35 5.95 -26.35
CA PRO A 430 -27.71 6.35 -26.71
C PRO A 430 -28.78 6.08 -25.64
N ASP A 431 -28.65 5.00 -24.87
CA ASP A 431 -29.60 4.58 -23.83
C ASP A 431 -29.11 4.87 -22.40
N ARG A 432 -28.23 5.86 -22.25
CA ARG A 432 -27.76 6.33 -20.93
C ARG A 432 -28.90 6.88 -20.08
N SER A 433 -28.75 6.77 -18.76
CA SER A 433 -29.69 7.34 -17.79
C SER A 433 -29.67 8.87 -17.81
N ALA A 434 -30.83 9.47 -17.56
CA ALA A 434 -30.93 10.91 -17.29
C ALA A 434 -30.11 11.30 -16.05
N LYS A 435 -29.61 12.53 -16.03
CA LYS A 435 -28.65 13.01 -15.02
C LYS A 435 -29.18 12.96 -13.58
N ASP A 436 -30.46 13.17 -13.37
CA ASP A 436 -31.02 13.16 -12.01
C ASP A 436 -31.34 11.75 -11.49
N VAL A 437 -31.38 10.74 -12.37
CA VAL A 437 -31.65 9.34 -12.00
C VAL A 437 -30.49 8.76 -11.19
N GLY A 438 -29.25 9.00 -11.64
CA GLY A 438 -28.04 8.44 -11.06
C GLY A 438 -27.42 9.26 -9.93
N ARG A 439 -27.87 10.51 -9.73
CA ARG A 439 -27.25 11.41 -8.77
C ARG A 439 -27.40 10.87 -7.33
N PRO A 440 -26.33 10.80 -6.52
CA PRO A 440 -26.43 10.41 -5.13
C PRO A 440 -27.44 11.30 -4.38
N TRP A 441 -28.28 10.70 -3.55
CA TRP A 441 -29.32 11.41 -2.82
C TRP A 441 -28.92 11.59 -1.36
N PHE A 442 -29.11 12.79 -0.80
CA PHE A 442 -28.71 13.10 0.56
C PHE A 442 -29.66 14.09 1.25
N ALA A 443 -30.20 13.71 2.40
CA ALA A 443 -30.97 14.60 3.26
C ALA A 443 -30.20 14.96 4.53
N ARG A 444 -30.15 16.25 4.84
CA ARG A 444 -29.59 16.75 6.10
C ARG A 444 -30.67 16.75 7.17
N ALA A 445 -30.41 16.06 8.28
CA ALA A 445 -31.12 16.25 9.54
C ALA A 445 -30.31 17.11 10.52
N ALA A 446 -30.95 17.50 11.63
CA ALA A 446 -30.29 18.14 12.78
C ALA A 446 -29.08 17.30 13.26
N ALA A 447 -28.09 17.97 13.86
CA ALA A 447 -26.88 17.31 14.32
C ALA A 447 -27.19 16.16 15.31
N ARG A 448 -26.40 15.08 15.26
CA ARG A 448 -26.48 13.90 16.13
C ARG A 448 -27.72 13.00 15.96
N ARG A 449 -28.55 13.21 14.92
CA ARG A 449 -29.58 12.22 14.55
C ARG A 449 -28.93 10.94 13.97
N PRO A 450 -29.55 9.77 14.15
CA PRO A 450 -29.08 8.54 13.52
C PRO A 450 -29.04 8.65 11.99
N GLY A 451 -28.11 7.92 11.38
CA GLY A 451 -27.96 7.85 9.94
C GLY A 451 -28.67 6.63 9.36
N VAL A 452 -29.22 6.74 8.15
CA VAL A 452 -29.70 5.60 7.37
C VAL A 452 -29.01 5.59 6.01
N LEU A 453 -28.31 4.50 5.71
CA LEU A 453 -27.73 4.23 4.40
C LEU A 453 -28.72 3.39 3.58
N LEU A 454 -29.13 3.88 2.40
CA LEU A 454 -30.09 3.22 1.52
C LEU A 454 -29.45 2.80 0.20
N ILE A 455 -29.37 1.50 -0.04
CA ILE A 455 -28.65 0.93 -1.19
C ILE A 455 -29.66 0.43 -2.23
N HIS A 456 -29.55 0.93 -3.46
CA HIS A 456 -30.39 0.52 -4.58
C HIS A 456 -29.94 -0.83 -5.18
N GLY A 457 -30.79 -1.42 -6.02
CA GLY A 457 -30.60 -2.71 -6.69
C GLY A 457 -29.68 -2.66 -7.92
N TYR A 458 -29.40 -3.85 -8.46
CA TYR A 458 -28.60 -4.02 -9.66
C TYR A 458 -29.30 -3.45 -10.90
N MET A 459 -28.54 -2.82 -11.80
CA MET A 459 -29.03 -2.09 -12.98
C MET A 459 -29.96 -0.90 -12.65
N ALA A 460 -30.20 -0.59 -11.37
CA ALA A 460 -31.01 0.54 -10.93
C ALA A 460 -30.14 1.79 -10.65
N ALA A 461 -30.65 2.72 -9.85
CA ALA A 461 -29.98 3.96 -9.47
C ALA A 461 -30.54 4.48 -8.14
N PRO A 462 -29.94 5.50 -7.49
CA PRO A 462 -30.43 6.07 -6.23
C PRO A 462 -31.92 6.48 -6.25
N LEU A 463 -32.45 6.85 -7.43
CA LEU A 463 -33.87 7.18 -7.60
C LEU A 463 -34.82 6.03 -7.19
N GLU A 464 -34.38 4.77 -7.27
CA GLU A 464 -35.17 3.59 -6.88
C GLU A 464 -35.57 3.60 -5.40
N VAL A 465 -34.72 4.16 -4.54
CA VAL A 465 -34.94 4.21 -3.09
C VAL A 465 -35.34 5.61 -2.62
N ALA A 466 -35.56 6.56 -3.54
CA ALA A 466 -35.75 7.97 -3.19
C ALA A 466 -37.04 8.24 -2.41
N GLN A 467 -38.13 7.50 -2.66
CA GLN A 467 -39.39 7.66 -1.90
C GLN A 467 -39.21 7.23 -0.44
N LEU A 468 -38.61 6.05 -0.20
CA LEU A 468 -38.23 5.62 1.14
C LEU A 468 -37.24 6.59 1.80
N ALA A 469 -36.29 7.12 1.03
CA ALA A 469 -35.32 8.08 1.53
C ALA A 469 -35.97 9.39 2.01
N ALA A 470 -36.92 9.91 1.23
CA ALA A 470 -37.70 11.08 1.58
C ALA A 470 -38.59 10.85 2.80
N HIS A 471 -39.24 9.67 2.88
CA HIS A 471 -40.05 9.28 4.04
C HIS A 471 -39.21 9.27 5.34
N LEU A 472 -38.06 8.57 5.34
CA LEU A 472 -37.17 8.53 6.50
C LEU A 472 -36.56 9.90 6.84
N ALA A 473 -36.29 10.75 5.85
CA ALA A 473 -35.84 12.10 6.10
C ALA A 473 -36.92 12.97 6.76
N ALA A 474 -38.20 12.79 6.38
CA ALA A 474 -39.34 13.45 7.03
C ALA A 474 -39.49 13.04 8.50
N GLU A 475 -39.16 11.79 8.83
CA GLU A 475 -39.07 11.28 10.22
C GLU A 475 -37.84 11.82 11.00
N GLY A 476 -37.00 12.64 10.36
CA GLY A 476 -35.87 13.33 11.01
C GLY A 476 -34.55 12.56 11.00
N TYR A 477 -34.44 11.46 10.25
CA TYR A 477 -33.18 10.73 10.06
C TYR A 477 -32.25 11.43 9.07
N ARG A 478 -30.95 11.23 9.24
CA ARG A 478 -29.96 11.65 8.22
C ARG A 478 -29.84 10.52 7.20
N VAL A 479 -30.34 10.73 5.99
CA VAL A 479 -30.44 9.65 5.01
C VAL A 479 -29.49 9.89 3.84
N TYR A 480 -28.80 8.84 3.42
CA TYR A 480 -27.94 8.86 2.23
C TYR A 480 -28.22 7.64 1.36
N ALA A 481 -28.44 7.89 0.06
CA ALA A 481 -28.48 6.85 -0.95
C ALA A 481 -27.28 7.02 -1.90
N PRO A 482 -26.21 6.21 -1.75
CA PRO A 482 -25.09 6.24 -2.68
C PRO A 482 -25.52 5.75 -4.05
N ARG A 483 -24.84 6.24 -5.08
CA ARG A 483 -24.82 5.59 -6.38
C ARG A 483 -23.77 4.49 -6.35
N LEU A 484 -24.18 3.24 -6.60
CA LEU A 484 -23.23 2.15 -6.83
C LEU A 484 -22.45 2.43 -8.13
N LYS A 485 -21.13 2.23 -8.11
CA LYS A 485 -20.30 2.47 -9.31
C LYS A 485 -20.81 1.64 -10.51
N GLY A 486 -20.81 2.23 -11.70
CA GLY A 486 -21.39 1.65 -12.91
C GLY A 486 -22.90 1.86 -13.08
N HIS A 487 -23.61 2.34 -12.05
CA HIS A 487 -25.07 2.51 -12.07
C HIS A 487 -25.48 3.97 -12.28
N GLY A 488 -26.69 4.20 -12.77
CA GLY A 488 -27.26 5.54 -13.00
C GLY A 488 -26.55 6.39 -14.06
N THR A 489 -25.77 5.76 -14.93
CA THR A 489 -24.95 6.36 -16.00
C THR A 489 -25.26 5.66 -17.33
N ALA A 490 -24.60 4.55 -17.64
CA ALA A 490 -24.80 3.76 -18.84
C ALA A 490 -24.55 2.25 -18.60
N PRO A 491 -25.19 1.35 -19.37
CA PRO A 491 -24.88 -0.09 -19.33
C PRO A 491 -23.39 -0.40 -19.53
N GLU A 492 -22.71 0.35 -20.41
CA GLU A 492 -21.28 0.25 -20.68
C GLU A 492 -20.42 0.57 -19.45
N ASP A 493 -20.86 1.50 -18.60
CA ASP A 493 -20.17 1.81 -17.34
C ASP A 493 -20.23 0.59 -16.40
N LEU A 494 -21.42 0.01 -16.23
CA LEU A 494 -21.64 -1.18 -15.42
C LEU A 494 -20.81 -2.37 -15.90
N ALA A 495 -20.63 -2.53 -17.22
CA ALA A 495 -19.81 -3.59 -17.81
C ALA A 495 -18.33 -3.52 -17.40
N THR A 496 -17.82 -2.35 -17.00
CA THR A 496 -16.42 -2.19 -16.56
C THR A 496 -16.22 -2.47 -15.07
N CYS A 497 -17.31 -2.52 -14.29
CA CYS A 497 -17.29 -2.57 -12.84
C CYS A 497 -17.25 -4.01 -12.29
N THR A 498 -16.88 -4.13 -11.00
CA THR A 498 -16.87 -5.37 -10.24
C THR A 498 -17.68 -5.26 -8.95
N ARG A 499 -17.99 -6.37 -8.28
CA ARG A 499 -18.66 -6.31 -6.96
C ARG A 499 -17.86 -5.55 -5.91
N HIS A 500 -16.53 -5.52 -6.03
CA HIS A 500 -15.66 -4.75 -5.15
C HIS A 500 -15.86 -3.24 -5.31
N ASP A 501 -16.19 -2.77 -6.54
CA ASP A 501 -16.56 -1.37 -6.77
C ASP A 501 -17.88 -1.02 -6.07
N TRP A 502 -18.88 -1.92 -6.09
CA TRP A 502 -20.15 -1.71 -5.40
C TRP A 502 -20.00 -1.71 -3.88
N ILE A 503 -19.22 -2.65 -3.34
CA ILE A 503 -18.88 -2.67 -1.91
C ILE A 503 -18.15 -1.38 -1.50
N ALA A 504 -17.26 -0.85 -2.34
CA ALA A 504 -16.58 0.41 -2.07
C ALA A 504 -17.57 1.60 -2.02
N SER A 505 -18.56 1.65 -2.92
CA SER A 505 -19.63 2.67 -2.86
C SER A 505 -20.43 2.62 -1.55
N VAL A 506 -20.71 1.41 -1.05
CA VAL A 506 -21.40 1.21 0.23
C VAL A 506 -20.53 1.63 1.41
N ASP A 507 -19.26 1.22 1.41
CA ASP A 507 -18.30 1.61 2.45
C ASP A 507 -18.09 3.13 2.49
N GLU A 508 -18.05 3.81 1.34
CA GLU A 508 -17.94 5.28 1.26
C GLU A 508 -19.19 5.95 1.85
N GLY A 509 -20.37 5.42 1.53
CA GLY A 509 -21.63 5.93 2.10
C GLY A 509 -21.76 5.71 3.59
N TYR A 510 -21.39 4.52 4.09
CA TYR A 510 -21.34 4.22 5.52
C TYR A 510 -20.34 5.13 6.23
N ALA A 511 -19.11 5.24 5.73
CA ALA A 511 -18.08 6.08 6.34
C ALA A 511 -18.48 7.57 6.38
N MET A 512 -19.19 8.04 5.35
CA MET A 512 -19.73 9.40 5.30
C MET A 512 -20.76 9.63 6.41
N LEU A 513 -21.70 8.70 6.61
CA LEU A 513 -22.70 8.79 7.68
C LEU A 513 -22.06 8.61 9.06
N ALA A 514 -21.22 7.60 9.27
CA ALA A 514 -20.52 7.32 10.54
C ALA A 514 -19.62 8.49 10.98
N ALA A 515 -19.12 9.30 10.03
CA ALA A 515 -18.39 10.51 10.36
C ALA A 515 -19.28 11.56 11.05
N SER A 516 -20.59 11.60 10.80
CA SER A 516 -21.50 12.66 11.31
C SER A 516 -22.64 12.18 12.20
N CYS A 517 -22.91 10.87 12.23
CA CYS A 517 -23.98 10.24 13.00
C CYS A 517 -23.41 9.42 14.17
N PRO A 518 -24.14 9.31 15.30
CA PRO A 518 -23.74 8.46 16.43
C PRO A 518 -23.99 6.98 16.17
N ARG A 519 -25.02 6.67 15.38
CA ARG A 519 -25.46 5.33 14.97
C ARG A 519 -25.84 5.36 13.49
N VAL A 520 -25.64 4.25 12.79
CA VAL A 520 -26.00 4.10 11.38
C VAL A 520 -26.77 2.80 11.19
N VAL A 521 -27.96 2.88 10.62
CA VAL A 521 -28.71 1.73 10.09
C VAL A 521 -28.38 1.61 8.61
N VAL A 522 -28.15 0.40 8.13
CA VAL A 522 -27.87 0.14 6.72
C VAL A 522 -28.97 -0.72 6.14
N GLY A 523 -29.50 -0.35 4.99
CA GLY A 523 -30.48 -1.19 4.31
C GLY A 523 -30.52 -0.95 2.83
N GLY A 524 -31.25 -1.81 2.13
CA GLY A 524 -31.33 -1.72 0.68
C GLY A 524 -32.39 -2.62 0.07
N PHE A 525 -32.49 -2.49 -1.25
CA PHE A 525 -33.43 -3.21 -2.08
C PHE A 525 -32.72 -4.17 -3.04
N SER A 526 -33.22 -5.38 -3.18
CA SER A 526 -32.70 -6.40 -4.08
C SER A 526 -31.19 -6.62 -3.87
N THR A 527 -30.35 -6.43 -4.88
CA THR A 527 -28.88 -6.44 -4.72
C THR A 527 -28.37 -5.52 -3.63
N GLY A 528 -28.99 -4.34 -3.45
CA GLY A 528 -28.66 -3.41 -2.38
C GLY A 528 -28.95 -3.99 -0.99
N ALA A 529 -29.97 -4.85 -0.86
CA ALA A 529 -30.22 -5.61 0.35
C ALA A 529 -29.09 -6.61 0.63
N GLY A 530 -28.62 -7.32 -0.40
CA GLY A 530 -27.45 -8.20 -0.29
C GLY A 530 -26.17 -7.46 0.11
N LEU A 531 -25.94 -6.25 -0.43
CA LEU A 531 -24.82 -5.39 -0.03
C LEU A 531 -24.95 -4.88 1.41
N ALA A 532 -26.17 -4.58 1.88
CA ALA A 532 -26.43 -4.21 3.27
C ALA A 532 -26.10 -5.36 4.23
N LEU A 533 -26.53 -6.58 3.88
CA LEU A 533 -26.21 -7.80 4.62
C LEU A 533 -24.70 -8.12 4.59
N ASP A 534 -24.02 -7.91 3.45
CA ASP A 534 -22.57 -8.05 3.36
C ASP A 534 -21.84 -7.06 4.30
N ALA A 535 -22.29 -5.81 4.36
CA ALA A 535 -21.76 -4.82 5.29
C ALA A 535 -21.89 -5.27 6.75
N ALA A 536 -23.06 -5.81 7.12
CA ALA A 536 -23.29 -6.39 8.44
C ALA A 536 -22.39 -7.62 8.71
N ALA A 537 -22.29 -8.53 7.75
CA ALA A 537 -21.51 -9.76 7.86
C ALA A 537 -19.98 -9.52 7.92
N ARG A 538 -19.50 -8.39 7.37
CA ARG A 538 -18.12 -7.91 7.51
C ARG A 538 -17.83 -7.27 8.86
N GLY A 539 -18.84 -7.03 9.69
CA GLY A 539 -18.68 -6.48 11.03
C GLY A 539 -18.53 -4.95 11.06
N LEU A 540 -19.13 -4.22 10.10
CA LEU A 540 -19.23 -2.77 10.21
C LEU A 540 -20.03 -2.41 11.48
N GLU A 541 -19.63 -1.35 12.18
CA GLU A 541 -20.31 -0.85 13.38
C GLU A 541 -21.64 -0.17 12.97
N ILE A 542 -22.70 -0.98 12.82
CA ILE A 542 -24.06 -0.55 12.46
C ILE A 542 -25.05 -0.91 13.56
N ALA A 543 -26.12 -0.11 13.69
CA ALA A 543 -27.15 -0.30 14.71
C ALA A 543 -28.17 -1.38 14.34
N GLY A 544 -28.37 -1.61 13.04
CA GLY A 544 -29.26 -2.62 12.50
C GLY A 544 -29.14 -2.69 10.98
N VAL A 545 -29.68 -3.75 10.40
CA VAL A 545 -29.72 -3.96 8.95
C VAL A 545 -31.13 -4.30 8.48
N PHE A 546 -31.57 -3.73 7.35
CA PHE A 546 -32.81 -4.17 6.72
C PHE A 546 -32.61 -4.52 5.25
N ALA A 547 -33.30 -5.56 4.81
CA ALA A 547 -33.15 -6.17 3.50
C ALA A 547 -34.51 -6.32 2.83
N VAL A 548 -34.76 -5.55 1.77
CA VAL A 548 -36.02 -5.59 1.02
C VAL A 548 -35.82 -6.39 -0.27
N CYS A 549 -36.56 -7.48 -0.42
CA CYS A 549 -36.46 -8.46 -1.51
C CYS A 549 -35.02 -8.96 -1.79
N PRO A 550 -34.21 -9.35 -0.78
CA PRO A 550 -32.84 -9.78 -1.00
C PRO A 550 -32.76 -11.08 -1.83
N PRO A 551 -31.97 -11.12 -2.92
CA PRO A 551 -31.74 -12.36 -3.64
C PRO A 551 -30.81 -13.31 -2.86
N LEU A 552 -31.05 -14.62 -2.98
CA LEU A 552 -30.14 -15.66 -2.49
C LEU A 552 -29.84 -16.64 -3.63
N ALA A 553 -28.56 -16.95 -3.86
CA ALA A 553 -28.16 -17.99 -4.79
C ALA A 553 -28.44 -19.38 -4.17
N LEU A 554 -29.13 -20.26 -4.91
CA LEU A 554 -29.37 -21.63 -4.51
C LEU A 554 -28.50 -22.58 -5.33
N GLN A 555 -27.57 -23.26 -4.68
CA GLN A 555 -26.94 -24.48 -5.21
C GLN A 555 -27.56 -25.70 -4.52
N ASP A 556 -28.83 -25.98 -4.82
CA ASP A 556 -29.44 -27.26 -4.45
C ASP A 556 -29.94 -27.96 -5.71
N GLY A 557 -29.33 -29.11 -6.04
CA GLY A 557 -29.69 -29.97 -7.17
C GLY A 557 -31.08 -30.62 -7.10
N SER A 558 -31.99 -30.14 -6.24
CA SER A 558 -33.33 -30.71 -6.02
C SER A 558 -34.50 -29.77 -6.31
N SER A 559 -34.29 -28.51 -6.70
CA SER A 559 -35.39 -27.56 -6.92
C SER A 559 -35.84 -27.41 -8.39
N ARG A 560 -35.98 -28.52 -9.13
CA ARG A 560 -36.51 -28.53 -10.52
C ARG A 560 -38.01 -28.20 -10.65
N LEU A 561 -38.64 -27.66 -9.61
CA LEU A 561 -40.10 -27.45 -9.55
C LEU A 561 -40.48 -26.08 -8.97
N VAL A 562 -39.75 -25.01 -9.30
CA VAL A 562 -40.20 -23.63 -8.98
C VAL A 562 -39.81 -22.62 -10.08
N PRO A 563 -40.77 -21.94 -10.75
CA PRO A 563 -40.52 -21.09 -11.92
C PRO A 563 -39.56 -19.89 -11.74
N ALA A 564 -39.33 -19.41 -10.51
CA ALA A 564 -38.48 -18.23 -10.24
C ALA A 564 -37.02 -18.59 -9.90
N VAL A 565 -36.76 -19.74 -9.26
CA VAL A 565 -35.40 -20.31 -9.12
C VAL A 565 -34.81 -20.59 -10.51
N ASP A 566 -35.68 -20.92 -11.45
CA ASP A 566 -35.39 -21.07 -12.86
C ASP A 566 -34.86 -19.78 -13.51
N ALA A 567 -35.35 -18.59 -13.16
CA ALA A 567 -34.91 -17.34 -13.83
C ALA A 567 -33.47 -16.96 -13.47
N TRP A 568 -33.11 -17.07 -12.18
CA TRP A 568 -31.75 -16.79 -11.69
C TRP A 568 -30.74 -17.83 -12.17
N ASN A 569 -31.08 -19.12 -12.06
CA ASN A 569 -30.21 -20.19 -12.53
C ASN A 569 -30.11 -20.20 -14.06
N LYS A 570 -31.19 -19.91 -14.80
CA LYS A 570 -31.13 -19.71 -16.26
C LYS A 570 -30.25 -18.51 -16.61
N LEU A 571 -30.33 -17.40 -15.88
CA LEU A 571 -29.48 -16.23 -16.12
C LEU A 571 -27.98 -16.56 -15.92
N LEU A 572 -27.67 -17.38 -14.91
CA LEU A 572 -26.30 -17.85 -14.64
C LEU A 572 -25.81 -18.86 -15.66
N ASP A 573 -26.56 -19.94 -15.88
CA ASP A 573 -26.25 -20.96 -16.89
C ASP A 573 -26.07 -20.32 -18.27
N TRP A 574 -26.92 -19.35 -18.59
CA TRP A 574 -26.84 -18.59 -19.83
C TRP A 574 -25.62 -17.65 -19.87
N ALA A 575 -25.27 -16.96 -18.78
CA ALA A 575 -24.08 -16.12 -18.71
C ALA A 575 -22.80 -16.95 -18.87
N HIS A 576 -22.79 -18.20 -18.38
CA HIS A 576 -21.74 -19.17 -18.60
C HIS A 576 -21.66 -19.64 -20.06
N LEU A 577 -22.81 -19.89 -20.71
CA LEU A 577 -22.89 -20.31 -22.12
C LEU A 577 -22.58 -19.17 -23.12
N SER A 578 -22.82 -17.93 -22.72
CA SER A 578 -22.67 -16.73 -23.56
C SER A 578 -21.32 -16.03 -23.37
N ALA A 579 -20.49 -16.50 -22.44
CA ALA A 579 -19.14 -16.03 -22.22
C ALA A 579 -18.30 -16.24 -23.49
N GLY A 580 -18.11 -15.16 -24.26
CA GLY A 580 -17.35 -15.14 -25.51
C GLY A 580 -18.17 -14.93 -26.79
N LYS A 581 -19.51 -14.85 -26.72
CA LYS A 581 -20.38 -14.60 -27.90
C LYS A 581 -21.17 -13.30 -27.85
N MET A 582 -21.51 -12.77 -26.68
CA MET A 582 -22.26 -11.51 -26.51
C MET A 582 -21.81 -10.74 -25.28
N GLU A 583 -21.82 -9.41 -25.35
CA GLU A 583 -21.45 -8.53 -24.22
C GLU A 583 -22.68 -8.08 -23.39
N PHE A 584 -23.85 -7.95 -24.01
CA PHE A 584 -25.07 -7.42 -23.40
C PHE A 584 -26.32 -8.25 -23.78
N VAL A 585 -27.35 -8.17 -22.93
CA VAL A 585 -28.70 -8.73 -23.16
C VAL A 585 -29.74 -7.65 -23.00
N GLU A 586 -30.83 -7.73 -23.76
CA GLU A 586 -32.00 -6.90 -23.54
C GLU A 586 -32.65 -7.17 -22.16
N ASN A 587 -33.10 -6.12 -21.49
CA ASN A 587 -33.76 -6.15 -20.20
C ASN A 587 -35.07 -5.37 -20.27
N HIS A 588 -36.15 -5.94 -19.73
CA HIS A 588 -37.49 -5.35 -19.69
C HIS A 588 -37.86 -5.02 -18.23
N PRO A 589 -37.38 -3.91 -17.66
CA PRO A 589 -37.56 -3.59 -16.25
C PRO A 589 -38.96 -3.03 -15.94
N GLU A 590 -39.42 -3.24 -14.70
CA GLU A 590 -40.65 -2.64 -14.16
C GLU A 590 -40.59 -1.10 -14.16
N ASN A 591 -39.40 -0.52 -13.94
CA ASN A 591 -39.17 0.92 -13.91
C ASN A 591 -38.17 1.35 -15.02
N PRO A 592 -38.58 1.40 -16.30
CA PRO A 592 -37.68 1.67 -17.44
C PRO A 592 -37.12 3.10 -17.49
N HIS A 593 -37.64 4.00 -16.65
CA HIS A 593 -37.11 5.35 -16.45
C HIS A 593 -35.96 5.40 -15.44
N ILE A 594 -35.72 4.31 -14.70
CA ILE A 594 -34.65 4.17 -13.69
C ILE A 594 -33.62 3.12 -14.14
N ASN A 595 -34.11 1.93 -14.50
CA ASN A 595 -33.27 0.77 -14.74
C ASN A 595 -32.71 0.74 -16.17
N TYR A 596 -31.51 0.17 -16.32
CA TYR A 596 -30.95 -0.08 -17.64
C TYR A 596 -31.78 -1.06 -18.46
N LYS A 597 -31.85 -0.81 -19.76
CA LYS A 597 -32.49 -1.69 -20.76
C LYS A 597 -31.54 -2.75 -21.32
N ARG A 598 -30.25 -2.65 -21.02
CA ARG A 598 -29.22 -3.62 -21.41
C ARG A 598 -28.46 -4.11 -20.19
N ASN A 599 -28.35 -5.43 -20.05
CA ASN A 599 -27.67 -6.10 -18.95
C ASN A 599 -26.30 -6.64 -19.40
N PRO A 600 -25.18 -6.17 -18.83
CA PRO A 600 -23.87 -6.73 -19.16
C PRO A 600 -23.65 -8.10 -18.54
N VAL A 601 -23.23 -9.08 -19.34
CA VAL A 601 -22.95 -10.47 -18.88
C VAL A 601 -21.96 -10.51 -17.72
N ARG A 602 -20.95 -9.62 -17.75
CA ARG A 602 -19.98 -9.49 -16.66
C ARG A 602 -20.62 -9.06 -15.35
N GLY A 603 -21.60 -8.15 -15.39
CA GLY A 603 -22.27 -7.68 -14.19
C GLY A 603 -23.10 -8.77 -13.51
N VAL A 604 -23.78 -9.62 -14.29
CA VAL A 604 -24.46 -10.83 -13.78
C VAL A 604 -23.50 -11.74 -13.00
N ARG A 605 -22.31 -12.01 -13.56
CA ARG A 605 -21.29 -12.84 -12.89
C ARG A 605 -20.79 -12.23 -11.58
N GLU A 606 -20.59 -10.92 -11.55
CA GLU A 606 -20.15 -10.22 -10.34
C GLU A 606 -21.24 -10.20 -9.27
N LEU A 607 -22.50 -10.09 -9.68
CA LEU A 607 -23.65 -10.21 -8.79
C LEU A 607 -23.76 -11.61 -8.17
N ALA A 608 -23.62 -12.68 -8.97
CA ALA A 608 -23.63 -14.04 -8.43
C ALA A 608 -22.49 -14.28 -7.43
N ARG A 609 -21.26 -13.83 -7.76
CA ARG A 609 -20.12 -13.89 -6.83
C ARG A 609 -20.35 -13.15 -5.52
N LEU A 610 -21.14 -12.06 -5.55
CA LEU A 610 -21.52 -11.33 -4.34
C LEU A 610 -22.51 -12.15 -3.50
N MET A 611 -23.52 -12.75 -4.12
CA MET A 611 -24.54 -13.55 -3.44
C MET A 611 -23.97 -14.85 -2.87
N ASP A 612 -23.17 -15.59 -3.64
CA ASP A 612 -22.50 -16.81 -3.20
C ASP A 612 -21.63 -16.53 -1.97
N GLY A 613 -20.80 -15.48 -2.05
CA GLY A 613 -19.95 -15.10 -0.93
C GLY A 613 -20.70 -14.54 0.28
N LEU A 614 -21.97 -14.12 0.14
CA LEU A 614 -22.81 -13.69 1.26
C LEU A 614 -23.42 -14.89 1.98
N ALA A 615 -23.89 -15.92 1.25
CA ALA A 615 -24.53 -17.09 1.83
C ALA A 615 -23.68 -17.74 2.93
N ASP A 616 -22.37 -17.90 2.70
CA ASP A 616 -21.40 -18.45 3.65
C ASP A 616 -21.18 -17.60 4.91
N ARG A 617 -21.64 -16.34 4.91
CA ARG A 617 -21.37 -15.35 5.95
C ARG A 617 -22.63 -14.83 6.65
N LEU A 618 -23.83 -15.25 6.26
CA LEU A 618 -25.09 -14.84 6.89
C LEU A 618 -25.12 -15.12 8.41
N ALA A 619 -24.54 -16.26 8.82
CA ALA A 619 -24.43 -16.65 10.22
C ALA A 619 -23.55 -15.70 11.07
N ARG A 620 -22.75 -14.82 10.44
CA ARG A 620 -21.93 -13.81 11.13
C ARG A 620 -22.70 -12.54 11.48
N ILE A 621 -23.90 -12.35 10.92
CA ILE A 621 -24.72 -11.16 11.16
C ILE A 621 -25.35 -11.29 12.54
N ALA A 622 -24.90 -10.45 13.48
CA ALA A 622 -25.34 -10.44 14.88
C ALA A 622 -26.19 -9.21 15.26
N VAL A 623 -26.35 -8.25 14.34
CA VAL A 623 -27.14 -7.03 14.59
C VAL A 623 -28.64 -7.28 14.34
N PRO A 624 -29.54 -6.46 14.92
CA PRO A 624 -30.96 -6.50 14.62
C PRO A 624 -31.21 -6.49 13.11
N THR A 625 -32.04 -7.40 12.61
CA THR A 625 -32.24 -7.59 11.17
C THR A 625 -33.70 -7.64 10.76
N LEU A 626 -34.12 -6.78 9.84
CA LEU A 626 -35.45 -6.83 9.20
C LEU A 626 -35.33 -7.37 7.78
N VAL A 627 -36.08 -8.41 7.45
CA VAL A 627 -36.22 -8.94 6.08
C VAL A 627 -37.63 -8.69 5.59
N ILE A 628 -37.77 -8.03 4.44
CA ILE A 628 -39.05 -7.75 3.79
C ILE A 628 -39.06 -8.45 2.44
N GLN A 629 -40.19 -9.08 2.08
CA GLN A 629 -40.35 -9.76 0.80
C GLN A 629 -41.76 -9.56 0.23
N SER A 630 -41.87 -9.63 -1.09
CA SER A 630 -43.13 -9.68 -1.83
C SER A 630 -43.50 -11.13 -2.15
N LEU A 631 -44.76 -11.54 -1.89
CA LEU A 631 -45.23 -12.90 -2.13
C LEU A 631 -45.27 -13.26 -3.62
N GLY A 632 -45.73 -12.34 -4.46
CA GLY A 632 -45.85 -12.51 -5.92
C GLY A 632 -44.71 -11.87 -6.68
N ASP A 633 -43.51 -11.83 -6.10
CA ASP A 633 -42.31 -11.29 -6.74
C ASP A 633 -41.90 -12.15 -7.95
N PRO A 634 -41.87 -11.59 -9.18
CA PRO A 634 -41.52 -12.34 -10.37
C PRO A 634 -40.00 -12.56 -10.54
N VAL A 635 -39.16 -11.87 -9.74
CA VAL A 635 -37.70 -11.87 -9.85
C VAL A 635 -37.04 -12.66 -8.72
N VAL A 636 -37.48 -12.47 -7.48
CA VAL A 636 -36.89 -13.09 -6.29
C VAL A 636 -37.94 -13.89 -5.52
N ASP A 637 -37.78 -15.22 -5.51
CA ASP A 637 -38.69 -16.11 -4.79
C ASP A 637 -38.60 -15.93 -3.26
N TYR A 638 -39.74 -15.72 -2.60
CA TYR A 638 -39.81 -15.57 -1.16
C TYR A 638 -39.27 -16.77 -0.38
N ARG A 639 -39.29 -17.98 -0.96
CA ARG A 639 -38.73 -19.19 -0.34
C ARG A 639 -37.21 -19.10 -0.20
N GLY A 640 -36.55 -18.50 -1.19
CA GLY A 640 -35.11 -18.21 -1.11
C GLY A 640 -34.82 -17.19 -0.02
N THR A 641 -35.62 -16.12 0.03
CA THR A 641 -35.53 -15.08 1.06
C THR A 641 -35.81 -15.62 2.47
N TRP A 642 -36.72 -16.59 2.61
CA TRP A 642 -36.99 -17.26 3.89
C TRP A 642 -35.77 -18.07 4.38
N ARG A 643 -35.12 -18.83 3.49
CA ARG A 643 -33.88 -19.55 3.83
C ARG A 643 -32.76 -18.59 4.24
N LEU A 644 -32.64 -17.46 3.55
CA LEU A 644 -31.71 -16.39 3.94
C LEU A 644 -32.01 -15.93 5.37
N PHE A 645 -33.28 -15.64 5.69
CA PHE A 645 -33.71 -15.23 7.01
C PHE A 645 -33.41 -16.28 8.09
N GLU A 646 -33.64 -17.56 7.81
CA GLU A 646 -33.30 -18.66 8.70
C GLU A 646 -31.79 -18.72 8.98
N GLY A 647 -30.96 -18.51 7.95
CA GLY A 647 -29.50 -18.53 8.03
C GLY A 647 -28.84 -17.33 8.75
N LEU A 648 -29.61 -16.29 9.11
CA LEU A 648 -29.09 -15.14 9.88
C LEU A 648 -28.70 -15.57 11.31
N GLY A 649 -27.50 -15.16 11.74
CA GLY A 649 -26.94 -15.49 13.06
C GLY A 649 -27.56 -14.75 14.26
N THR A 650 -28.31 -13.68 14.01
CA THR A 650 -29.00 -12.91 15.05
C THR A 650 -30.32 -13.58 15.47
N SER A 651 -30.67 -13.44 16.74
CA SER A 651 -32.01 -13.80 17.27
C SER A 651 -33.00 -12.63 17.21
N ASP A 652 -32.50 -11.38 17.17
CA ASP A 652 -33.31 -10.19 16.90
C ASP A 652 -33.47 -10.04 15.38
N LYS A 653 -34.44 -10.79 14.84
CA LYS A 653 -34.78 -10.76 13.41
C LYS A 653 -36.27 -10.83 13.16
N GLU A 654 -36.73 -10.03 12.19
CA GLU A 654 -38.13 -9.93 11.79
C GLU A 654 -38.28 -10.25 10.29
N PHE A 655 -39.36 -10.92 9.92
CA PHE A 655 -39.70 -11.24 8.52
C PHE A 655 -41.09 -10.71 8.18
N PHE A 656 -41.19 -9.83 7.20
CA PHE A 656 -42.45 -9.27 6.72
C PHE A 656 -42.72 -9.68 5.28
N LEU A 657 -43.86 -10.32 5.06
CA LEU A 657 -44.31 -10.73 3.73
C LEU A 657 -45.48 -9.87 3.28
N PHE A 658 -45.31 -9.14 2.18
CA PHE A 658 -46.36 -8.32 1.59
C PHE A 658 -47.00 -9.01 0.38
N HIS A 659 -48.31 -8.83 0.23
CA HIS A 659 -49.07 -9.30 -0.94
C HIS A 659 -48.98 -8.28 -2.09
N PHE A 660 -47.83 -8.25 -2.77
CA PHE A 660 -47.67 -7.58 -4.07
C PHE A 660 -47.39 -8.63 -5.16
N ASN A 661 -47.71 -8.28 -6.41
CA ASN A 661 -47.39 -9.09 -7.60
C ASN A 661 -46.31 -8.40 -8.46
N ARG A 662 -45.33 -7.80 -7.81
CA ARG A 662 -44.20 -7.07 -8.42
C ARG A 662 -42.96 -7.16 -7.54
N HIS A 663 -41.79 -6.94 -8.14
CA HIS A 663 -40.51 -6.88 -7.43
C HIS A 663 -40.30 -5.51 -6.78
N GLY A 664 -40.54 -4.42 -7.52
CA GLY A 664 -40.36 -3.04 -7.07
C GLY A 664 -41.39 -2.58 -6.04
N ILE A 665 -41.23 -2.99 -4.77
CA ILE A 665 -42.17 -2.68 -3.68
C ILE A 665 -41.85 -1.40 -2.92
N LEU A 666 -40.75 -0.72 -3.23
CA LEU A 666 -40.39 0.60 -2.69
C LEU A 666 -40.93 1.77 -3.54
N LEU A 667 -41.56 1.48 -4.67
CA LEU A 667 -42.16 2.47 -5.55
C LEU A 667 -43.61 2.08 -5.88
N GLY A 668 -44.41 3.10 -6.20
CA GLY A 668 -45.79 2.94 -6.66
C GLY A 668 -46.78 2.58 -5.57
N ASP A 669 -48.00 2.20 -5.98
CA ASP A 669 -49.14 2.07 -5.07
C ASP A 669 -48.88 1.07 -3.95
N GLY A 670 -49.09 1.51 -2.71
CA GLY A 670 -48.93 0.70 -1.51
C GLY A 670 -47.51 0.65 -0.93
N ALA A 671 -46.50 1.26 -1.57
CA ALA A 671 -45.12 1.34 -1.07
C ALA A 671 -45.01 1.98 0.32
N GLU A 672 -45.90 2.93 0.64
CA GLU A 672 -45.96 3.55 1.98
C GLU A 672 -46.16 2.56 3.14
N ARG A 673 -46.77 1.40 2.88
CA ARG A 673 -46.86 0.33 3.90
C ARG A 673 -45.49 -0.27 4.20
N VAL A 674 -44.65 -0.43 3.17
CA VAL A 674 -43.28 -0.90 3.30
C VAL A 674 -42.43 0.17 3.99
N HIS A 675 -42.61 1.45 3.62
CA HIS A 675 -41.91 2.58 4.23
C HIS A 675 -42.14 2.65 5.75
N ARG A 676 -43.39 2.50 6.20
CA ARG A 676 -43.72 2.49 7.63
C ARG A 676 -43.03 1.36 8.40
N VAL A 677 -43.05 0.12 7.87
CA VAL A 677 -42.38 -1.01 8.52
C VAL A 677 -40.87 -0.75 8.64
N VAL A 678 -40.24 -0.20 7.60
CA VAL A 678 -38.83 0.20 7.66
C VAL A 678 -38.61 1.30 8.69
N ALA A 679 -39.46 2.33 8.73
CA ALA A 679 -39.34 3.44 9.68
C ALA A 679 -39.51 2.98 11.14
N GLU A 680 -40.44 2.06 11.42
CA GLU A 680 -40.64 1.44 12.73
C GLU A 680 -39.41 0.65 13.17
N PHE A 681 -38.82 -0.14 12.27
CA PHE A 681 -37.57 -0.85 12.55
C PHE A 681 -36.42 0.12 12.81
N VAL A 682 -36.25 1.15 11.98
CA VAL A 682 -35.21 2.18 12.19
C VAL A 682 -35.41 2.84 13.55
N ALA A 683 -36.64 3.24 13.91
CA ALA A 683 -36.93 3.85 15.20
C ALA A 683 -36.60 2.95 16.39
N ARG A 684 -36.78 1.62 16.25
CA ARG A 684 -36.46 0.63 17.27
C ARG A 684 -34.96 0.50 17.53
N VAL A 685 -34.12 0.59 16.50
CA VAL A 685 -32.68 0.26 16.58
C VAL A 685 -31.76 1.48 16.64
N ALA A 686 -32.23 2.64 16.17
CA ALA A 686 -31.39 3.81 15.87
C ALA A 686 -30.91 4.63 17.07
#